data_AF-A0A432H2Y2-F1
#
_entry.id   AF-A0A432H2Y2-F1
#
_cell.length_a   1.000
_cell.length_b   1.000
_cell.length_c   1.000
_cell.angle_alpha   90.00
_cell.angle_beta   90.00
_cell.angle_gamma   90.00
#
_symmetry.space_group_name_H-M   'P 1'
#
loop_
_entity.id
_entity.type
_entity.pdbx_description
1 polymer ?
#
loop_
_entity_poly.entity_id
_entity_poly.type
_entity_poly.pdbx_seq_one_letter_code
_entity_poly.pdbx_strand_id
1 'polypeptide(L)'
;MSPALLDFRWTGRLAICIGAFLLIATSSSHTFSQAPDESSPLSQQRVVEGLHIQMQIQPLDGSTVLNQGIDARVTFTIRDANSMEPLTGLHPLGWIHRRKGQFPPNETMLDDMVSRFLGGILSVTADHDLNRYYLLVLNDDRSISIIDPLVAFSITKLRNLIGLPGDPVDWALSELHQRLLVTIPDQGKLVIIDLTQAKIEREIEFGDNTDPVKVLIQNDQSAAWISLDGTDELVRIDLETLDVGPRVSLGKGRHVTAIDTDSRWLVATNTEDGTVTIIDVQDEDLPSNLLAVGETPIAITYAPLAARFLVACANEDRLRLIDPARSQLTRSLEIPRGVIDVSVEPGGRFAFLASPSVGEVAILDTSSKELIGTITTAKAPDRVVCTSSFAYIHDTERANIILIDLNRLARGELVVTELGIGRQSMAEVAAGRQITSLLAPAPEGNSMFVGNSADKLIYYYVEGMMAAMGNFQTYKRIPRGVLVLDRSLRETGPGEYSTFVRFHKPGKMDIPFLIDQPRALAHFEIEVIRDKTIPLVATVVPVSVEFLPPEELIRAGQTVPLQISITDSQTKEPVDGLEDVQVMLFPLNGAFQFRLLAERVGNGIYEVQGSFPEQLRFGLLVQVPSRGLSFKNSQLHQIGVHPAEAKK
;
A
#
# COMPACT_ATOMS: atom_id res chain seq x y z
N MET A 1 50.00 59.19 17.29
CA MET A 1 49.72 60.63 17.19
C MET A 1 48.49 60.80 16.31
N SER A 2 47.35 61.09 16.95
CA SER A 2 46.22 61.75 16.28
C SER A 2 46.56 63.25 16.05
N PRO A 3 45.63 64.12 15.64
CA PRO A 3 45.02 64.28 14.32
C PRO A 3 45.00 65.80 13.95
N ALA A 4 44.07 66.22 13.09
CA ALA A 4 43.20 67.41 13.23
C ALA A 4 43.22 68.42 12.08
N LEU A 5 42.02 68.79 11.62
CA LEU A 5 41.38 70.11 11.81
C LEU A 5 39.94 70.00 11.22
N LEU A 6 38.85 70.02 12.00
CA LEU A 6 38.14 71.13 12.70
C LEU A 6 37.38 72.08 11.76
N ASP A 7 36.06 72.16 11.96
CA ASP A 7 35.34 73.34 12.52
C ASP A 7 33.81 73.03 12.62
N PHE A 8 33.16 73.09 13.81
CA PHE A 8 32.54 74.25 14.51
C PHE A 8 31.36 74.89 13.74
N ARG A 9 30.18 75.23 14.30
CA ARG A 9 29.67 75.35 15.68
C ARG A 9 28.12 75.44 15.71
N TRP A 10 27.60 75.13 16.89
CA TRP A 10 26.28 75.26 17.55
C TRP A 10 25.34 76.45 17.26
N THR A 11 24.02 76.24 17.46
CA THR A 11 23.21 76.69 18.64
C THR A 11 21.77 76.14 18.56
N GLY A 12 21.26 75.41 19.56
CA GLY A 12 20.23 75.93 20.48
C GLY A 12 19.29 74.81 20.96
N ARG A 13 19.05 74.73 22.28
CA ARG A 13 18.28 73.68 22.99
C ARG A 13 16.84 74.13 23.31
N LEU A 14 15.90 73.17 23.29
CA LEU A 14 14.69 72.92 24.13
C LEU A 14 13.54 72.41 23.23
N ALA A 15 12.59 71.57 23.61
CA ALA A 15 12.46 70.47 24.57
C ALA A 15 11.06 69.87 24.30
N ILE A 16 10.99 68.53 24.32
CA ILE A 16 9.87 67.69 24.79
C ILE A 16 8.54 67.64 23.97
N CYS A 17 8.35 66.45 23.39
CA CYS A 17 7.14 65.61 23.28
C CYS A 17 6.19 65.66 22.06
N ILE A 18 6.04 64.43 21.52
CA ILE A 18 4.95 63.79 20.77
C ILE A 18 4.93 64.08 19.26
N GLY A 19 5.31 63.06 18.49
CA GLY A 19 5.15 63.01 17.04
C GLY A 19 5.45 61.60 16.52
N ALA A 20 4.40 60.92 16.05
CA ALA A 20 4.35 59.55 15.61
C ALA A 20 5.36 59.18 14.50
N PHE A 21 5.84 57.94 14.51
CA PHE A 21 6.38 57.29 13.32
C PHE A 21 5.64 55.98 13.07
N LEU A 22 4.93 55.96 11.93
CA LEU A 22 4.34 54.77 11.32
C LEU A 22 5.43 53.71 11.15
N LEU A 23 5.23 52.54 11.73
CA LEU A 23 5.90 51.31 11.37
C LEU A 23 5.03 50.59 10.33
N ILE A 24 5.51 50.52 9.10
CA ILE A 24 4.97 49.66 8.05
C ILE A 24 5.38 48.23 8.42
N ALA A 25 4.40 47.40 8.77
CA ALA A 25 4.57 45.97 8.97
C ALA A 25 4.63 45.27 7.61
N THR A 26 5.78 44.69 7.27
CA THR A 26 5.87 43.63 6.26
C THR A 26 6.02 42.32 7.02
N SER A 27 4.95 41.52 6.97
CA SER A 27 4.83 40.19 7.57
C SER A 27 5.53 39.15 6.70
N SER A 28 6.62 38.57 7.20
CA SER A 28 7.14 37.29 6.73
C SER A 28 7.88 36.60 7.87
N SER A 29 7.12 35.85 8.68
CA SER A 29 7.65 34.92 9.66
C SER A 29 7.00 33.56 9.44
N HIS A 30 7.54 32.79 8.49
CA HIS A 30 7.36 31.33 8.49
C HIS A 30 8.48 30.73 9.35
N THR A 31 8.25 30.75 10.66
CA THR A 31 8.93 29.90 11.63
C THR A 31 7.82 29.16 12.37
N PHE A 32 7.64 27.89 12.07
CA PHE A 32 6.89 26.96 12.91
C PHE A 32 7.60 25.61 12.93
N SER A 33 8.69 25.54 13.70
CA SER A 33 8.91 24.38 14.56
C SER A 33 8.40 24.82 15.94
N GLN A 34 7.11 24.58 16.18
CA GLN A 34 6.61 24.57 17.54
C GLN A 34 7.02 23.22 18.13
N ALA A 35 7.71 23.26 19.28
CA ALA A 35 7.79 22.09 20.13
C ALA A 35 6.36 21.55 20.37
N PRO A 36 6.14 20.23 20.31
CA PRO A 36 4.82 19.67 20.50
C PRO A 36 4.27 20.12 21.84
N ASP A 37 3.06 20.69 21.81
CA ASP A 37 2.34 21.04 23.02
C ASP A 37 2.07 19.75 23.81
N GLU A 38 2.86 19.50 24.86
CA GLU A 38 2.80 18.31 25.72
C GLU A 38 1.44 18.14 26.42
N SER A 39 0.51 19.09 26.24
CA SER A 39 -0.84 19.08 26.79
C SER A 39 -1.93 18.60 25.82
N SER A 40 -1.60 18.26 24.56
CA SER A 40 -2.57 17.74 23.60
C SER A 40 -3.00 16.30 23.94
N PRO A 41 -4.31 15.97 23.95
CA PRO A 41 -4.78 14.60 24.19
C PRO A 41 -4.30 13.60 23.12
N LEU A 42 -3.87 14.11 21.96
CA LEU A 42 -3.29 13.33 20.87
C LEU A 42 -1.79 13.07 21.05
N SER A 43 -1.15 13.59 22.11
CA SER A 43 0.20 13.21 22.50
C SER A 43 0.23 12.67 23.92
N GLN A 44 0.79 11.48 24.11
CA GLN A 44 0.87 10.82 25.40
C GLN A 44 2.21 10.15 25.56
N GLN A 45 2.71 10.12 26.80
CA GLN A 45 3.97 9.46 27.13
C GLN A 45 3.75 8.40 28.21
N ARG A 46 4.49 7.31 28.12
CA ARG A 46 4.53 6.21 29.09
C ARG A 46 5.99 5.80 29.31
N VAL A 47 6.32 5.48 30.56
CA VAL A 47 7.60 4.89 30.91
C VAL A 47 7.33 3.49 31.41
N VAL A 48 7.79 2.47 30.69
CA VAL A 48 7.50 1.06 30.96
C VAL A 48 8.75 0.23 30.71
N GLU A 49 9.12 -0.66 31.64
CA GLU A 49 10.28 -1.56 31.53
C GLU A 49 11.59 -0.87 31.09
N GLY A 50 11.83 0.36 31.58
CA GLY A 50 13.04 1.13 31.24
C GLY A 50 13.01 1.81 29.88
N LEU A 51 11.86 1.83 29.20
CA LEU A 51 11.65 2.52 27.93
C LEU A 51 10.77 3.75 28.12
N HIS A 52 11.15 4.86 27.49
CA HIS A 52 10.29 6.04 27.31
C HIS A 52 9.60 5.93 25.95
N ILE A 53 8.27 5.80 25.97
CA ILE A 53 7.44 5.61 24.77
C ILE A 53 6.48 6.79 24.67
N GLN A 54 6.65 7.60 23.62
CA GLN A 54 5.76 8.70 23.29
C GLN A 54 4.89 8.33 22.10
N MET A 55 3.57 8.38 22.26
CA MET A 55 2.62 8.31 21.16
C MET A 55 2.20 9.72 20.75
N GLN A 56 2.11 9.96 19.45
CA GLN A 56 1.55 11.17 18.86
C GLN A 56 0.60 10.80 17.72
N ILE A 57 -0.56 11.45 17.66
CA ILE A 57 -1.49 11.34 16.53
C ILE A 57 -1.63 12.70 15.87
N GLN A 58 -1.34 12.76 14.58
CA GLN A 58 -1.44 13.96 13.76
C GLN A 58 -2.51 13.78 12.68
N PRO A 59 -3.69 14.42 12.81
CA PRO A 59 -4.69 14.47 11.75
C PRO A 59 -4.11 15.13 10.48
N LEU A 60 -4.34 14.53 9.32
CA LEU A 60 -3.81 15.01 8.04
C LEU A 60 -4.54 16.26 7.52
N ASP A 61 -5.74 16.55 8.03
CA ASP A 61 -6.49 17.78 7.75
C ASP A 61 -5.99 19.01 8.55
N GLY A 62 -4.92 18.84 9.34
CA GLY A 62 -4.36 19.87 10.19
C GLY A 62 -5.19 20.18 11.45
N SER A 63 -6.24 19.39 11.73
CA SER A 63 -7.07 19.58 12.91
C SER A 63 -6.33 19.23 14.20
N THR A 64 -6.67 19.91 15.30
CA THR A 64 -6.11 19.67 16.63
C THR A 64 -6.86 18.58 17.40
N VAL A 65 -7.93 18.04 16.83
CA VAL A 65 -8.80 17.02 17.41
C VAL A 65 -9.02 15.91 16.40
N LEU A 66 -9.21 14.68 16.86
CA LEU A 66 -9.38 13.55 15.95
C LEU A 66 -10.84 13.39 15.54
N ASN A 67 -11.20 13.85 14.34
CA ASN A 67 -12.55 13.71 13.81
C ASN A 67 -12.76 12.37 13.08
N GLN A 68 -13.98 11.84 13.16
CA GLN A 68 -14.38 10.64 12.46
C GLN A 68 -14.19 10.79 10.95
N GLY A 69 -13.56 9.79 10.33
CA GLY A 69 -13.36 9.75 8.89
C GLY A 69 -12.17 10.57 8.40
N ILE A 70 -11.41 11.20 9.29
CA ILE A 70 -10.14 11.85 8.96
C ILE A 70 -9.00 10.83 9.05
N ASP A 71 -8.10 10.90 8.08
CA ASP A 71 -6.84 10.16 8.08
C ASP A 71 -5.87 10.83 9.05
N ALA A 72 -5.18 10.04 9.86
CA ALA A 72 -4.19 10.55 10.80
C ALA A 72 -2.93 9.69 10.80
N ARG A 73 -1.78 10.35 10.94
CA ARG A 73 -0.51 9.69 11.19
C ARG A 73 -0.41 9.35 12.68
N VAL A 74 -0.17 8.10 12.99
CA VAL A 74 0.12 7.63 14.36
C VAL A 74 1.61 7.37 14.43
N THR A 75 2.29 8.05 15.35
CA THR A 75 3.74 7.96 15.54
C THR A 75 4.04 7.54 16.98
N PHE A 76 4.95 6.58 17.14
CA PHE A 76 5.52 6.15 18.41
C PHE A 76 7.02 6.45 18.42
N THR A 77 7.47 7.30 19.33
CA THR A 77 8.90 7.54 19.56
C THR A 77 9.35 6.72 20.76
N ILE A 78 10.37 5.89 20.58
CA ILE A 78 10.90 4.97 21.58
C ILE A 78 12.33 5.36 21.93
N ARG A 79 12.59 5.56 23.22
CA ARG A 79 13.90 5.94 23.75
C ARG A 79 14.24 5.13 25.00
N ASP A 80 15.53 4.98 25.29
CA ASP A 80 15.97 4.48 26.59
C ASP A 80 15.55 5.49 27.69
N ALA A 81 14.93 5.01 28.77
CA ALA A 81 14.40 5.89 29.81
C ALA A 81 15.48 6.62 30.63
N ASN A 82 16.73 6.12 30.62
CA ASN A 82 17.83 6.72 31.37
C ASN A 82 18.65 7.66 30.48
N SER A 83 19.06 7.22 29.29
CA SER A 83 19.91 7.99 28.39
C SER A 83 19.14 8.93 27.46
N MET A 84 17.83 8.68 27.27
CA MET A 84 16.98 9.34 26.27
C MET A 84 17.47 9.17 24.82
N GLU A 85 18.38 8.22 24.57
CA GLU A 85 18.82 7.86 23.23
C GLU A 85 17.70 7.12 22.48
N PRO A 86 17.52 7.41 21.18
CA PRO A 86 16.52 6.71 20.36
C PRO A 86 16.92 5.24 20.17
N LEU A 87 15.94 4.35 20.32
CA LEU A 87 16.13 2.90 20.11
C LEU A 87 15.61 2.51 18.74
N THR A 88 16.52 2.12 17.85
CA THR A 88 16.26 1.76 16.45
C THR A 88 16.19 0.25 16.24
N GLY A 89 15.57 -0.21 15.16
CA GLY A 89 15.51 -1.63 14.79
C GLY A 89 14.59 -2.49 15.66
N LEU A 90 13.67 -1.88 16.40
CA LEU A 90 12.62 -2.56 17.15
C LEU A 90 11.46 -2.97 16.23
N HIS A 91 10.68 -3.96 16.68
CA HIS A 91 9.45 -4.42 16.01
C HIS A 91 8.23 -4.20 16.92
N PRO A 92 7.78 -2.94 17.11
CA PRO A 92 6.62 -2.66 17.94
C PRO A 92 5.33 -3.17 17.27
N LEU A 93 4.43 -3.69 18.10
CA LEU A 93 3.10 -4.12 17.72
C LEU A 93 2.05 -3.20 18.33
N GLY A 94 1.10 -2.75 17.52
CA GLY A 94 0.06 -1.82 17.96
C GLY A 94 -1.34 -2.24 17.54
N TRP A 95 -2.32 -1.97 18.38
CA TRP A 95 -3.73 -2.18 18.07
C TRP A 95 -4.54 -0.96 18.50
N ILE A 96 -5.62 -0.67 17.79
CA ILE A 96 -6.61 0.33 18.21
C ILE A 96 -7.94 -0.38 18.34
N HIS A 97 -8.51 -0.33 19.54
CA HIS A 97 -9.76 -1.00 19.85
C HIS A 97 -10.74 -0.05 20.53
N ARG A 98 -11.98 -0.05 20.07
CA ARG A 98 -13.03 0.76 20.68
C ARG A 98 -13.36 0.26 22.07
N ARG A 99 -13.33 1.17 23.04
CA ARG A 99 -13.69 0.88 24.42
C ARG A 99 -15.18 0.55 24.51
N LYS A 100 -15.49 -0.63 25.07
CA LYS A 100 -16.87 -1.05 25.38
C LYS A 100 -17.32 -0.64 26.79
N GLY A 101 -16.37 -0.54 27.73
CA GLY A 101 -16.61 -0.15 29.12
C GLY A 101 -16.52 1.36 29.37
N GLN A 102 -16.86 1.79 30.58
CA GLN A 102 -16.69 3.19 30.99
C GLN A 102 -15.24 3.52 31.38
N PHE A 103 -14.50 2.52 31.87
CA PHE A 103 -13.14 2.67 32.38
C PHE A 103 -12.10 2.05 31.45
N PRO A 104 -10.86 2.58 31.45
CA PRO A 104 -9.74 1.95 30.76
C PRO A 104 -9.48 0.51 31.25
N PRO A 105 -8.93 -0.37 30.40
CA PRO A 105 -8.54 -1.72 30.82
C PRO A 105 -7.45 -1.65 31.90
N ASN A 106 -7.53 -2.54 32.90
CA ASN A 106 -6.41 -2.77 33.80
C ASN A 106 -5.35 -3.65 33.13
N GLU A 107 -4.20 -3.84 33.79
CA GLU A 107 -3.06 -4.59 33.25
C GLU A 107 -3.43 -6.02 32.80
N THR A 108 -4.18 -6.77 33.62
CA THR A 108 -4.63 -8.12 33.27
C THR A 108 -5.59 -8.14 32.08
N MET A 109 -6.51 -7.16 31.98
CA MET A 109 -7.40 -7.03 30.82
C MET A 109 -6.65 -6.64 29.56
N LEU A 110 -5.60 -5.82 29.69
CA LEU A 110 -4.73 -5.43 28.59
C LEU A 110 -3.93 -6.62 28.06
N ASP A 111 -3.33 -7.41 28.95
CA ASP A 111 -2.61 -8.65 28.59
C ASP A 111 -3.52 -9.67 27.90
N ASP A 112 -4.75 -9.88 28.41
CA ASP A 112 -5.74 -10.77 27.78
C ASP A 112 -6.17 -10.23 26.41
N MET A 113 -6.33 -8.91 26.27
CA MET A 113 -6.66 -8.27 25.00
C MET A 113 -5.55 -8.47 23.96
N VAL A 114 -4.29 -8.20 24.32
CA VAL A 114 -3.13 -8.42 23.45
C VAL A 114 -2.96 -9.89 23.09
N SER A 115 -3.12 -10.79 24.07
CA SER A 115 -3.06 -12.25 23.84
C SER A 115 -4.12 -12.72 22.84
N ARG A 116 -5.34 -12.16 22.89
CA ARG A 116 -6.40 -12.46 21.92
C ARG A 116 -6.10 -11.91 20.52
N PHE A 117 -5.51 -10.71 20.44
CA PHE A 117 -5.10 -10.13 19.16
C PHE A 117 -3.96 -10.94 18.52
N LEU A 118 -2.94 -11.33 19.29
CA LEU A 118 -1.86 -12.21 18.83
C LEU A 118 -2.35 -13.60 18.46
N GLY A 119 -3.32 -14.15 19.20
CA GLY A 119 -3.87 -15.48 18.97
C GLY A 119 -4.73 -15.63 17.71
N GLY A 120 -5.04 -14.54 17.00
CA GLY A 120 -5.72 -14.58 15.69
C GLY A 120 -7.12 -15.20 15.71
N ILE A 121 -7.78 -15.27 16.87
CA ILE A 121 -9.10 -15.89 17.00
C ILE A 121 -10.11 -15.03 16.22
N LEU A 122 -10.74 -15.60 15.18
CA LEU A 122 -11.66 -14.91 14.25
C LEU A 122 -12.82 -14.15 14.92
N SER A 123 -13.12 -14.41 16.19
CA SER A 123 -14.18 -13.76 16.97
C SER A 123 -13.77 -12.44 17.65
N VAL A 124 -12.49 -12.11 17.73
CA VAL A 124 -11.98 -10.89 18.37
C VAL A 124 -10.94 -10.21 17.49
N THR A 125 -11.32 -9.14 16.80
CA THR A 125 -10.40 -8.31 16.02
C THR A 125 -10.36 -6.90 16.61
N ALA A 126 -9.17 -6.28 16.63
CA ALA A 126 -9.04 -4.85 16.85
C ALA A 126 -9.80 -4.07 15.75
N ASP A 127 -10.21 -2.83 16.04
CA ASP A 127 -10.82 -1.97 15.02
C ASP A 127 -9.78 -1.55 13.98
N HIS A 128 -8.55 -1.28 14.42
CA HIS A 128 -7.37 -1.16 13.57
C HIS A 128 -6.24 -2.02 14.13
N ASP A 129 -5.61 -2.80 13.26
CA ASP A 129 -4.47 -3.64 13.57
C ASP A 129 -3.25 -3.00 12.90
N LEU A 130 -2.39 -2.36 13.69
CA LEU A 130 -1.24 -1.58 13.20
C LEU A 130 -0.05 -2.48 12.86
N ASN A 131 -0.31 -3.77 12.62
CA ASN A 131 0.67 -4.79 12.30
C ASN A 131 0.36 -5.48 10.96
N ARG A 132 -0.76 -5.11 10.33
CA ARG A 132 -1.21 -5.77 9.09
C ARG A 132 -0.63 -5.11 7.87
N TYR A 133 -0.32 -5.95 6.91
CA TYR A 133 -0.08 -5.58 5.54
C TYR A 133 -0.98 -6.41 4.62
N TYR A 134 -1.17 -5.93 3.40
CA TYR A 134 -1.91 -6.63 2.37
C TYR A 134 -1.03 -6.87 1.16
N LEU A 135 -1.16 -8.04 0.55
CA LEU A 135 -0.54 -8.31 -0.74
C LEU A 135 -1.47 -7.81 -1.84
N LEU A 136 -0.95 -6.94 -2.69
CA LEU A 136 -1.58 -6.52 -3.92
C LEU A 136 -0.97 -7.35 -5.04
N VAL A 137 -1.79 -8.05 -5.81
CA VAL A 137 -1.34 -8.87 -6.93
C VAL A 137 -2.03 -8.39 -8.19
N LEU A 138 -1.24 -7.88 -9.13
CA LEU A 138 -1.70 -7.56 -10.48
C LEU A 138 -1.82 -8.87 -11.26
N ASN A 139 -2.98 -9.14 -11.82
CA ASN A 139 -3.26 -10.38 -12.54
C ASN A 139 -3.29 -10.17 -14.05
N ASP A 140 -3.16 -11.26 -14.80
CA ASP A 140 -3.32 -11.30 -16.26
C ASP A 140 -4.73 -10.98 -16.75
N ASP A 141 -5.76 -11.32 -15.97
CA ASP A 141 -7.17 -11.08 -16.28
C ASP A 141 -7.64 -9.64 -16.03
N ARG A 142 -6.71 -8.66 -16.09
CA ARG A 142 -6.97 -7.23 -15.87
C ARG A 142 -7.62 -6.96 -14.52
N SER A 143 -7.13 -7.62 -13.48
CA SER A 143 -7.64 -7.42 -12.13
C SER A 143 -6.51 -7.29 -11.11
N ILE A 144 -6.83 -6.70 -9.96
CA ILE A 144 -5.94 -6.62 -8.81
C ILE A 144 -6.59 -7.38 -7.66
N SER A 145 -5.89 -8.41 -7.18
CA SER A 145 -6.27 -9.15 -5.97
C SER A 145 -5.68 -8.45 -4.74
N ILE A 146 -6.51 -8.22 -3.72
CA ILE A 146 -6.05 -7.78 -2.39
C ILE A 146 -6.15 -8.99 -1.46
N ILE A 147 -5.02 -9.49 -1.00
CA ILE A 147 -4.91 -10.70 -0.18
C ILE A 147 -4.46 -10.30 1.22
N ASP A 148 -5.16 -10.79 2.25
CA ASP A 148 -4.71 -10.73 3.64
C ASP A 148 -3.83 -11.97 3.93
N PRO A 149 -2.51 -11.81 4.14
CA PRO A 149 -1.59 -12.92 4.37
C PRO A 149 -1.62 -13.45 5.80
N LEU A 150 -2.19 -12.71 6.76
CA LEU A 150 -2.07 -12.99 8.20
C LEU A 150 -3.25 -13.81 8.78
N VAL A 151 -4.24 -14.18 7.96
CA VAL A 151 -5.31 -15.08 8.38
C VAL A 151 -4.78 -16.52 8.37
N ALA A 152 -4.21 -16.97 9.50
CA ALA A 152 -3.80 -18.34 9.83
C ALA A 152 -3.03 -19.10 8.73
N PHE A 153 -1.73 -19.36 8.99
CA PHE A 153 -0.86 -20.25 8.20
C PHE A 153 -1.67 -21.40 7.57
N SER A 154 -1.84 -21.33 6.23
CA SER A 154 -2.54 -22.25 5.31
C SER A 154 -3.81 -21.75 4.63
N ILE A 155 -4.43 -20.62 5.03
CA ILE A 155 -5.65 -20.12 4.35
C ILE A 155 -5.55 -18.61 4.05
N THR A 156 -5.14 -18.28 2.83
CA THR A 156 -5.21 -16.90 2.36
C THR A 156 -6.66 -16.49 2.18
N LYS A 157 -6.98 -15.24 2.53
CA LYS A 157 -8.31 -14.69 2.30
C LYS A 157 -8.24 -13.55 1.29
N LEU A 158 -8.85 -13.78 0.12
CA LEU A 158 -9.16 -12.74 -0.85
C LEU A 158 -10.06 -11.77 -0.12
N ARG A 159 -9.54 -10.55 0.08
CA ARG A 159 -10.31 -9.48 0.69
C ARG A 159 -11.20 -8.87 -0.38
N ASN A 160 -10.58 -8.39 -1.46
CA ASN A 160 -11.24 -7.76 -2.58
C ASN A 160 -10.57 -8.17 -3.90
N LEU A 161 -11.35 -8.06 -4.98
CA LEU A 161 -10.88 -8.18 -6.35
C LEU A 161 -11.35 -6.93 -7.10
N ILE A 162 -10.42 -6.19 -7.69
CA ILE A 162 -10.71 -4.96 -8.42
C ILE A 162 -10.49 -5.23 -9.91
N GLY A 163 -11.54 -5.08 -10.72
CA GLY A 163 -11.41 -5.14 -12.18
C GLY A 163 -10.87 -3.82 -12.73
N LEU A 164 -10.01 -3.88 -13.73
CA LEU A 164 -9.43 -2.74 -14.42
C LEU A 164 -10.08 -2.55 -15.81
N PRO A 165 -10.22 -1.31 -16.30
CA PRO A 165 -10.88 -1.02 -17.56
C PRO A 165 -10.06 -1.37 -18.82
N GLY A 166 -8.76 -1.69 -18.68
CA GLY A 166 -7.87 -2.04 -19.80
C GLY A 166 -6.66 -2.86 -19.34
N ASP A 167 -5.62 -2.93 -20.18
CA ASP A 167 -4.41 -3.71 -19.94
C ASP A 167 -3.37 -2.90 -19.12
N PRO A 168 -3.15 -3.26 -17.84
CA PRO A 168 -2.21 -2.53 -16.98
C PRO A 168 -0.75 -2.82 -17.36
N VAL A 169 0.09 -1.78 -17.32
CA VAL A 169 1.52 -1.89 -17.65
C VAL A 169 2.43 -1.61 -16.46
N ASP A 170 2.18 -0.54 -15.72
CA ASP A 170 2.89 -0.22 -14.48
C ASP A 170 1.94 0.24 -13.38
N TRP A 171 2.47 0.27 -12.16
CA TRP A 171 1.73 0.68 -10.98
C TRP A 171 2.65 1.25 -9.91
N ALA A 172 2.14 2.18 -9.12
CA ALA A 172 2.87 2.72 -7.98
C ALA A 172 1.94 2.99 -6.80
N LEU A 173 2.48 2.73 -5.60
CA LEU A 173 1.74 2.85 -4.36
C LEU A 173 2.09 4.17 -3.68
N SER A 174 1.08 4.98 -3.39
CA SER A 174 1.20 6.09 -2.44
C SER A 174 0.73 5.60 -1.07
N GLU A 175 1.68 5.30 -0.18
CA GLU A 175 1.38 4.79 1.16
C GLU A 175 0.69 5.85 2.03
N LEU A 176 1.14 7.11 1.91
CA LEU A 176 0.57 8.27 2.62
C LEU A 176 -0.92 8.44 2.31
N HIS A 177 -1.30 8.37 1.04
CA HIS A 177 -2.67 8.59 0.59
C HIS A 177 -3.50 7.31 0.52
N GLN A 178 -2.89 6.14 0.78
CA GLN A 178 -3.49 4.82 0.58
C GLN A 178 -4.09 4.63 -0.82
N ARG A 179 -3.38 5.15 -1.84
CA ARG A 179 -3.79 5.12 -3.24
C ARG A 179 -2.85 4.25 -4.06
N LEU A 180 -3.41 3.47 -4.98
CA LEU A 180 -2.66 2.75 -6.00
C LEU A 180 -2.93 3.40 -7.36
N LEU A 181 -1.87 3.85 -8.01
CA LEU A 181 -1.90 4.42 -9.35
C LEU A 181 -1.54 3.31 -10.33
N VAL A 182 -2.33 3.13 -11.39
CA VAL A 182 -2.15 2.06 -12.38
C VAL A 182 -2.25 2.64 -13.78
N THR A 183 -1.21 2.47 -14.58
CA THR A 183 -1.18 2.94 -15.98
C THR A 183 -1.88 1.94 -16.89
N ILE A 184 -2.75 2.44 -17.76
CA ILE A 184 -3.54 1.66 -18.73
C ILE A 184 -3.31 2.24 -20.13
N PRO A 185 -2.15 1.94 -20.74
CA PRO A 185 -1.74 2.56 -22.00
C PRO A 185 -2.66 2.29 -23.18
N ASP A 186 -3.25 1.09 -23.28
CA ASP A 186 -4.18 0.73 -24.36
C ASP A 186 -5.45 1.58 -24.36
N GLN A 187 -5.78 2.23 -23.24
CA GLN A 187 -6.90 3.15 -23.10
C GLN A 187 -6.47 4.62 -23.01
N GLY A 188 -5.18 4.94 -22.96
CA GLY A 188 -4.71 6.32 -22.74
C GLY A 188 -5.04 6.86 -21.33
N LYS A 189 -5.11 5.99 -20.32
CA LYS A 189 -5.58 6.34 -18.97
C LYS A 189 -4.59 6.04 -17.84
N LEU A 190 -4.76 6.78 -16.75
CA LEU A 190 -4.31 6.41 -15.41
C LEU A 190 -5.53 6.12 -14.52
N VAL A 191 -5.52 4.98 -13.85
CA VAL A 191 -6.54 4.60 -12.87
C VAL A 191 -5.99 4.78 -11.46
N ILE A 192 -6.72 5.51 -10.62
CA ILE A 192 -6.41 5.75 -9.22
C ILE A 192 -7.39 4.95 -8.37
N ILE A 193 -6.86 4.07 -7.54
CA ILE A 193 -7.62 3.14 -6.69
C ILE A 193 -7.44 3.55 -5.24
N ASP A 194 -8.55 3.77 -4.54
CA ASP A 194 -8.59 3.91 -3.09
C ASP A 194 -8.48 2.50 -2.47
N LEU A 195 -7.38 2.23 -1.75
CA LEU A 195 -7.09 0.93 -1.14
C LEU A 195 -7.83 0.73 0.20
N THR A 196 -8.37 1.79 0.79
CA THR A 196 -9.22 1.71 1.99
C THR A 196 -10.56 1.10 1.63
N GLN A 197 -11.16 1.59 0.55
CA GLN A 197 -12.45 1.11 0.04
C GLN A 197 -12.30 0.00 -1.00
N ALA A 198 -11.08 -0.21 -1.50
CA ALA A 198 -10.74 -1.17 -2.54
C ALA A 198 -11.63 -1.00 -3.78
N LYS A 199 -11.70 0.24 -4.29
CA LYS A 199 -12.47 0.64 -5.47
C LYS A 199 -11.70 1.67 -6.30
N ILE A 200 -12.04 1.78 -7.57
CA ILE A 200 -11.56 2.88 -8.41
C ILE A 200 -12.15 4.19 -7.88
N GLU A 201 -11.27 5.12 -7.52
CA GLU A 201 -11.61 6.47 -7.03
C GLU A 201 -11.74 7.44 -8.19
N ARG A 202 -10.78 7.41 -9.13
CA ARG A 202 -10.70 8.33 -10.27
C ARG A 202 -10.05 7.65 -11.48
N GLU A 203 -10.52 8.00 -12.66
CA GLU A 203 -9.84 7.72 -13.93
C GLU A 203 -9.41 9.05 -14.54
N ILE A 204 -8.14 9.14 -14.94
CA ILE A 204 -7.58 10.31 -15.62
C ILE A 204 -7.29 9.90 -17.06
N GLU A 205 -7.90 10.62 -18.00
CA GLU A 205 -7.72 10.41 -19.43
C GLU A 205 -6.72 11.45 -19.96
N PHE A 206 -5.68 11.02 -20.67
CA PHE A 206 -4.67 11.92 -21.23
C PHE A 206 -4.95 12.29 -22.69
N GLY A 207 -5.87 11.57 -23.34
CA GLY A 207 -6.20 11.70 -24.76
C GLY A 207 -5.72 10.49 -25.57
N ASP A 208 -6.20 10.40 -26.82
CA ASP A 208 -5.86 9.30 -27.72
C ASP A 208 -4.36 9.29 -28.07
N ASN A 209 -3.79 8.09 -28.23
CA ASN A 209 -2.39 7.85 -28.59
C ASN A 209 -1.36 8.46 -27.63
N THR A 210 -1.71 8.66 -26.37
CA THR A 210 -0.76 9.15 -25.35
C THR A 210 0.13 8.06 -24.74
N ASP A 211 -0.31 6.80 -24.78
CA ASP A 211 0.43 5.62 -24.27
C ASP A 211 1.06 5.87 -22.88
N PRO A 212 0.27 6.07 -21.81
CA PRO A 212 0.81 6.22 -20.45
C PRO A 212 1.48 4.92 -19.98
N VAL A 213 2.79 4.93 -19.76
CA VAL A 213 3.57 3.72 -19.46
C VAL A 213 4.08 3.71 -18.02
N LYS A 214 5.03 4.59 -17.68
CA LYS A 214 5.70 4.60 -16.37
C LYS A 214 4.98 5.52 -15.40
N VAL A 215 4.84 5.08 -14.15
CA VAL A 215 4.39 5.92 -13.04
C VAL A 215 5.45 5.93 -11.94
N LEU A 216 5.88 7.13 -11.53
CA LEU A 216 6.85 7.35 -10.47
C LEU A 216 6.25 8.25 -9.40
N ILE A 217 6.28 7.82 -8.14
CA ILE A 217 5.84 8.62 -6.99
C ILE A 217 7.05 9.37 -6.45
N GLN A 218 6.90 10.68 -6.21
CA GLN A 218 7.93 11.47 -5.52
C GLN A 218 8.17 10.93 -4.11
N ASN A 219 9.40 11.00 -3.60
CA ASN A 219 9.73 10.44 -2.28
C ASN A 219 8.97 11.14 -1.14
N ASP A 220 8.65 12.42 -1.32
CA ASP A 220 7.83 13.22 -0.39
C ASP A 220 6.32 12.89 -0.45
N GLN A 221 5.91 11.96 -1.33
CA GLN A 221 4.52 11.55 -1.56
C GLN A 221 3.58 12.66 -2.05
N SER A 222 4.09 13.83 -2.45
CA SER A 222 3.26 14.98 -2.87
C SER A 222 2.71 14.87 -4.29
N ALA A 223 3.45 14.19 -5.19
CA ALA A 223 3.08 14.09 -6.60
C ALA A 223 3.49 12.75 -7.23
N ALA A 224 2.82 12.44 -8.33
CA ALA A 224 3.15 11.35 -9.24
C ALA A 224 3.56 11.90 -10.61
N TRP A 225 4.50 11.24 -11.27
CA TRP A 225 4.99 11.57 -12.60
C TRP A 225 4.69 10.42 -13.54
N ILE A 226 3.95 10.71 -14.61
CA ILE A 226 3.48 9.72 -15.58
C ILE A 226 4.17 9.99 -16.91
N SER A 227 4.83 8.98 -17.48
CA SER A 227 5.35 9.08 -18.84
C SER A 227 4.24 8.80 -19.85
N LEU A 228 4.12 9.68 -20.85
CA LEU A 228 3.26 9.53 -22.00
C LEU A 228 4.15 9.25 -23.22
N ASP A 229 4.51 7.97 -23.41
CA ASP A 229 5.46 7.54 -24.44
C ASP A 229 4.93 7.80 -25.87
N GLY A 230 3.61 7.99 -26.03
CA GLY A 230 2.99 8.28 -27.33
C GLY A 230 3.06 9.76 -27.74
N THR A 231 3.24 10.68 -26.78
CA THR A 231 3.39 12.12 -27.04
C THR A 231 4.75 12.69 -26.64
N ASP A 232 5.68 11.84 -26.19
CA ASP A 232 7.00 12.24 -25.68
C ASP A 232 6.89 13.29 -24.55
N GLU A 233 5.96 13.08 -23.61
CA GLU A 233 5.70 14.01 -22.50
C GLU A 233 5.79 13.31 -21.13
N LEU A 234 6.17 14.08 -20.11
CA LEU A 234 6.03 13.71 -18.71
C LEU A 234 4.98 14.59 -18.05
N VAL A 235 4.02 13.99 -17.35
CA VAL A 235 2.92 14.72 -16.71
C VAL A 235 2.99 14.58 -15.20
N ARG A 236 2.95 15.72 -14.49
CA ARG A 236 2.82 15.75 -13.03
C ARG A 236 1.36 15.62 -12.62
N ILE A 237 1.09 14.82 -11.61
CA ILE A 237 -0.23 14.70 -10.96
C ILE A 237 -0.06 14.96 -9.48
N ASP A 238 -0.86 15.87 -8.94
CA ASP A 238 -0.88 16.14 -7.51
C ASP A 238 -1.53 14.97 -6.77
N LEU A 239 -0.86 14.39 -5.77
CA LEU A 239 -1.38 13.21 -5.08
C LEU A 239 -2.40 13.53 -4.01
N GLU A 240 -2.56 14.79 -3.61
CA GLU A 240 -3.59 15.22 -2.68
C GLU A 240 -4.90 15.51 -3.44
N THR A 241 -4.85 16.43 -4.41
CA THR A 241 -6.03 16.88 -5.17
C THR A 241 -6.38 15.99 -6.36
N LEU A 242 -5.44 15.15 -6.81
CA LEU A 242 -5.53 14.33 -8.02
C LEU A 242 -5.65 15.14 -9.31
N ASP A 243 -5.23 16.40 -9.29
CA ASP A 243 -5.26 17.26 -10.47
C ASP A 243 -4.03 17.04 -11.35
N VAL A 244 -4.28 17.11 -12.65
CA VAL A 244 -3.24 17.01 -13.68
C VAL A 244 -2.56 18.37 -13.78
N GLY A 245 -1.28 18.39 -13.42
CA GLY A 245 -0.44 19.57 -13.42
C GLY A 245 0.31 19.78 -14.75
N PRO A 246 1.48 20.45 -14.71
CA PRO A 246 2.24 20.77 -15.91
C PRO A 246 2.75 19.53 -16.65
N ARG A 247 2.92 19.69 -17.96
CA ARG A 247 3.56 18.72 -18.86
C ARG A 247 4.97 19.18 -19.19
N VAL A 248 5.93 18.27 -19.20
CA VAL A 248 7.31 18.51 -19.60
C VAL A 248 7.60 17.72 -20.87
N SER A 249 8.09 18.38 -21.91
CA SER A 249 8.51 17.70 -23.14
C SER A 249 9.77 16.86 -22.91
N LEU A 250 9.77 15.65 -23.43
CA LEU A 250 10.88 14.71 -23.41
C LEU A 250 11.51 14.59 -24.82
N GLY A 251 12.57 13.80 -24.93
CA GLY A 251 13.03 13.32 -26.24
C GLY A 251 12.16 12.16 -26.71
N LYS A 252 12.50 11.51 -27.82
CA LYS A 252 11.67 10.45 -28.41
C LYS A 252 11.84 9.08 -27.76
N GLY A 253 10.73 8.36 -27.69
CA GLY A 253 10.69 6.91 -27.49
C GLY A 253 10.10 6.51 -26.14
N ARG A 254 10.61 5.43 -25.56
CA ARG A 254 10.17 4.96 -24.25
C ARG A 254 10.86 5.70 -23.12
N HIS A 255 10.10 6.00 -22.08
CA HIS A 255 10.61 6.76 -20.95
C HIS A 255 10.57 5.94 -19.68
N VAL A 256 11.75 5.65 -19.12
CA VAL A 256 11.92 5.18 -17.74
C VAL A 256 12.40 6.36 -16.92
N THR A 257 11.77 6.56 -15.77
CA THR A 257 12.03 7.69 -14.88
C THR A 257 12.69 7.24 -13.58
N ALA A 258 13.56 8.08 -13.05
CA ALA A 258 14.12 7.95 -11.72
C ALA A 258 14.19 9.34 -11.07
N ILE A 259 14.14 9.39 -9.75
CA ILE A 259 14.23 10.62 -8.97
C ILE A 259 15.31 10.50 -7.90
N ASP A 260 15.95 11.61 -7.54
CA ASP A 260 16.92 11.64 -6.46
C ASP A 260 16.25 11.57 -5.08
N THR A 261 17.06 11.36 -4.03
CA THR A 261 16.56 11.20 -2.65
C THR A 261 15.74 12.40 -2.18
N ASP A 262 16.16 13.60 -2.58
CA ASP A 262 15.58 14.86 -2.11
C ASP A 262 14.41 15.34 -2.98
N SER A 263 13.98 14.56 -3.97
CA SER A 263 12.92 14.90 -4.92
C SER A 263 13.17 16.21 -5.68
N ARG A 264 14.43 16.55 -5.92
CA ARG A 264 14.83 17.73 -6.65
C ARG A 264 15.06 17.44 -8.13
N TRP A 265 15.72 16.34 -8.43
CA TRP A 265 16.09 16.00 -9.80
C TRP A 265 15.34 14.76 -10.25
N LEU A 266 14.60 14.88 -11.34
CA LEU A 266 13.99 13.75 -12.05
C LEU A 266 14.71 13.59 -13.39
N VAL A 267 15.05 12.35 -13.73
CA VAL A 267 15.64 12.02 -15.03
C VAL A 267 14.79 10.99 -15.75
N ALA A 268 14.49 11.27 -17.02
CA ALA A 268 13.74 10.39 -17.91
C ALA A 268 14.64 9.93 -19.07
N THR A 269 14.60 8.65 -19.42
CA THR A 269 15.29 8.14 -20.61
C THR A 269 14.53 8.46 -21.89
N ASN A 270 15.23 8.64 -23.01
CA ASN A 270 14.63 8.80 -24.34
C ASN A 270 15.23 7.72 -25.25
N THR A 271 14.58 6.55 -25.32
CA THR A 271 15.22 5.36 -25.92
C THR A 271 15.57 5.51 -27.39
N GLU A 272 14.75 6.23 -28.16
CA GLU A 272 14.94 6.38 -29.61
C GLU A 272 15.98 7.45 -29.92
N ASP A 273 16.00 8.54 -29.16
CA ASP A 273 16.95 9.64 -29.35
C ASP A 273 18.34 9.34 -28.77
N GLY A 274 18.47 8.34 -27.89
CA GLY A 274 19.73 8.04 -27.22
C GLY A 274 20.17 9.11 -26.19
N THR A 275 19.18 9.82 -25.65
CA THR A 275 19.37 10.92 -24.69
C THR A 275 18.64 10.62 -23.37
N VAL A 276 18.88 11.45 -22.36
CA VAL A 276 18.02 11.57 -21.19
C VAL A 276 17.56 13.02 -21.04
N THR A 277 16.38 13.22 -20.49
CA THR A 277 15.87 14.52 -20.08
C THR A 277 16.04 14.67 -18.57
N ILE A 278 16.78 15.68 -18.13
CA ILE A 278 17.03 15.99 -16.71
C ILE A 278 16.15 17.18 -16.34
N ILE A 279 15.35 17.06 -15.27
CA ILE A 279 14.32 18.03 -14.88
C ILE A 279 14.58 18.47 -13.43
N ASP A 280 14.63 19.78 -13.17
CA ASP A 280 14.58 20.32 -11.80
C ASP A 280 13.11 20.43 -11.37
N VAL A 281 12.70 19.59 -10.43
CA VAL A 281 11.31 19.45 -9.95
C VAL A 281 10.93 20.54 -8.94
N GLN A 282 11.92 21.19 -8.32
CA GLN A 282 11.66 22.24 -7.32
C GLN A 282 11.41 23.62 -7.92
N ASP A 283 11.75 23.81 -9.20
CA ASP A 283 11.48 25.05 -9.93
C ASP A 283 10.10 24.99 -10.58
N GLU A 284 9.29 26.04 -10.43
CA GLU A 284 7.92 26.11 -10.97
C GLU A 284 7.90 26.02 -12.50
N ASP A 285 8.95 26.49 -13.17
CA ASP A 285 9.08 26.45 -14.63
C ASP A 285 9.52 25.05 -15.15
N LEU A 286 9.87 24.12 -14.24
CA LEU A 286 10.35 22.76 -14.54
C LEU A 286 11.41 22.73 -15.65
N PRO A 287 12.53 23.47 -15.50
CA PRO A 287 13.55 23.54 -16.53
C PRO A 287 14.11 22.15 -16.81
N SER A 288 14.15 21.80 -18.10
CA SER A 288 14.65 20.52 -18.56
C SER A 288 15.87 20.66 -19.47
N ASN A 289 16.75 19.67 -19.43
CA ASN A 289 17.94 19.61 -20.28
C ASN A 289 18.08 18.23 -20.91
N LEU A 290 18.35 18.20 -22.22
CA LEU A 290 18.62 16.98 -22.96
C LEU A 290 20.12 16.68 -22.94
N LEU A 291 20.48 15.50 -22.44
CA LEU A 291 21.86 15.02 -22.38
C LEU A 291 21.99 13.73 -23.20
N ALA A 292 22.91 13.71 -24.16
CA ALA A 292 23.24 12.50 -24.90
C ALA A 292 23.97 11.49 -24.00
N VAL A 293 23.51 10.23 -24.01
CA VAL A 293 24.03 9.17 -23.14
C VAL A 293 24.48 7.92 -23.89
N GLY A 294 23.92 7.64 -25.07
CA GLY A 294 24.23 6.46 -25.87
C GLY A 294 22.97 5.80 -26.44
N GLU A 295 23.13 4.71 -27.18
CA GLU A 295 22.05 4.04 -27.89
C GLU A 295 21.09 3.30 -26.94
N THR A 296 19.79 3.62 -27.02
CA THR A 296 18.72 2.89 -26.31
C THR A 296 18.90 2.87 -24.78
N PRO A 297 18.93 4.04 -24.10
CA PRO A 297 18.90 4.10 -22.64
C PRO A 297 17.57 3.57 -22.11
N ILE A 298 17.58 2.47 -21.36
CA ILE A 298 16.34 1.82 -20.88
C ILE A 298 16.31 1.59 -19.37
N ALA A 299 17.45 1.60 -18.71
CA ALA A 299 17.55 1.35 -17.28
C ALA A 299 18.20 2.56 -16.62
N ILE A 300 17.49 3.15 -15.66
CA ILE A 300 17.95 4.32 -14.91
C ILE A 300 17.58 4.19 -13.44
N THR A 301 18.49 4.60 -12.57
CA THR A 301 18.23 4.73 -11.13
C THR A 301 19.15 5.79 -10.52
N TYR A 302 18.80 6.30 -9.35
CA TYR A 302 19.66 7.19 -8.58
C TYR A 302 20.50 6.39 -7.58
N ALA A 303 21.80 6.65 -7.53
CA ALA A 303 22.72 6.08 -6.55
C ALA A 303 23.06 7.14 -5.47
N PRO A 304 22.47 7.06 -4.26
CA PRO A 304 22.58 8.11 -3.25
C PRO A 304 24.00 8.39 -2.80
N LEU A 305 24.81 7.35 -2.52
CA LEU A 305 26.20 7.54 -2.07
C LEU A 305 27.11 8.11 -3.17
N ALA A 306 26.80 7.84 -4.43
CA ALA A 306 27.52 8.45 -5.56
C ALA A 306 27.05 9.88 -5.83
N ALA A 307 25.85 10.24 -5.37
CA ALA A 307 25.07 11.40 -5.80
C ALA A 307 24.92 11.49 -7.33
N ARG A 308 24.65 10.37 -8.00
CA ARG A 308 24.61 10.28 -9.47
C ARG A 308 23.46 9.41 -9.94
N PHE A 309 22.90 9.75 -11.11
CA PHE A 309 22.06 8.83 -11.86
C PHE A 309 22.93 7.84 -12.61
N LEU A 310 22.57 6.56 -12.53
CA LEU A 310 23.19 5.46 -13.26
C LEU A 310 22.28 5.14 -14.45
N VAL A 311 22.79 5.24 -15.67
CA VAL A 311 22.04 4.97 -16.90
C VAL A 311 22.74 3.88 -17.70
N ALA A 312 22.03 2.78 -17.96
CA ALA A 312 22.51 1.72 -18.85
C ALA A 312 21.76 1.77 -20.18
N CYS A 313 22.55 1.64 -21.25
CA CYS A 313 22.11 1.61 -22.63
C CYS A 313 22.05 0.15 -23.10
N ALA A 314 20.86 -0.35 -23.44
CA ALA A 314 20.64 -1.78 -23.71
C ALA A 314 21.56 -2.33 -24.81
N ASN A 315 21.77 -1.51 -25.83
CA ASN A 315 22.50 -1.89 -27.03
C ASN A 315 24.00 -1.59 -26.93
N GLU A 316 24.46 -1.01 -25.82
CA GLU A 316 25.88 -0.72 -25.53
C GLU A 316 26.39 -1.55 -24.34
N ASP A 317 27.70 -1.50 -24.14
CA ASP A 317 28.45 -2.10 -23.04
C ASP A 317 28.91 -1.02 -22.03
N ARG A 318 28.14 0.06 -21.89
CA ARG A 318 28.50 1.23 -21.08
C ARG A 318 27.43 1.63 -20.07
N LEU A 319 27.85 1.81 -18.82
CA LEU A 319 27.08 2.51 -17.78
C LEU A 319 27.53 3.97 -17.70
N ARG A 320 26.57 4.89 -17.77
CA ARG A 320 26.79 6.34 -17.70
C ARG A 320 26.42 6.86 -16.31
N LEU A 321 27.32 7.61 -15.69
CA LEU A 321 27.07 8.28 -14.41
C LEU A 321 26.82 9.77 -14.66
N ILE A 322 25.63 10.25 -14.34
CA ILE A 322 25.17 11.60 -14.65
C ILE A 322 25.10 12.45 -13.38
N ASP A 323 25.71 13.64 -13.42
CA ASP A 323 25.53 14.69 -12.42
C ASP A 323 24.32 15.55 -12.85
N PRO A 324 23.18 15.45 -12.16
CA PRO A 324 21.95 16.09 -12.61
C PRO A 324 22.06 17.62 -12.52
N ALA A 325 22.72 18.14 -11.48
CA ALA A 325 22.83 19.59 -11.24
C ALA A 325 23.66 20.33 -12.30
N ARG A 326 24.59 19.63 -12.95
CA ARG A 326 25.40 20.18 -14.04
C ARG A 326 24.97 19.66 -15.42
N SER A 327 23.97 18.79 -15.47
CA SER A 327 23.52 18.09 -16.67
C SER A 327 24.66 17.49 -17.49
N GLN A 328 25.58 16.76 -16.84
CA GLN A 328 26.77 16.25 -17.51
C GLN A 328 27.11 14.80 -17.14
N LEU A 329 27.74 14.11 -18.09
CA LEU A 329 28.37 12.81 -17.87
C LEU A 329 29.64 12.99 -17.01
N THR A 330 29.71 12.26 -15.90
CA THR A 330 30.86 12.30 -14.98
C THR A 330 31.77 11.08 -15.08
N ARG A 331 31.22 9.93 -15.47
CA ARG A 331 31.98 8.70 -15.68
C ARG A 331 31.25 7.81 -16.69
N SER A 332 32.02 6.99 -17.40
CA SER A 332 31.54 5.89 -18.21
C SER A 332 32.27 4.62 -17.77
N LEU A 333 31.54 3.56 -17.47
CA LEU A 333 32.08 2.26 -17.03
C LEU A 333 31.72 1.19 -18.05
N GLU A 334 32.62 0.23 -18.27
CA GLU A 334 32.31 -0.97 -19.06
C GLU A 334 31.41 -1.88 -18.25
N ILE A 335 30.34 -2.38 -18.85
CA ILE A 335 29.36 -3.30 -18.24
C ILE A 335 29.00 -4.39 -19.25
N PRO A 336 28.40 -5.52 -18.82
CA PRO A 336 27.82 -6.47 -19.75
C PRO A 336 26.80 -5.78 -20.66
N ARG A 337 26.79 -6.15 -21.94
CA ARG A 337 25.79 -5.65 -22.90
C ARG A 337 24.41 -6.17 -22.54
N GLY A 338 23.36 -5.41 -22.80
CA GLY A 338 21.96 -5.88 -22.64
C GLY A 338 21.37 -5.67 -21.24
N VAL A 339 21.95 -4.77 -20.44
CA VAL A 339 21.40 -4.42 -19.13
C VAL A 339 20.02 -3.77 -19.29
N ILE A 340 19.01 -4.35 -18.65
CA ILE A 340 17.62 -3.85 -18.67
C ILE A 340 17.13 -3.35 -17.31
N ASP A 341 17.86 -3.66 -16.23
CA ASP A 341 17.53 -3.26 -14.85
C ASP A 341 18.81 -2.79 -14.15
N VAL A 342 18.73 -1.65 -13.47
CA VAL A 342 19.79 -1.14 -12.60
C VAL A 342 19.13 -0.83 -11.26
N SER A 343 19.52 -1.56 -10.23
CA SER A 343 18.90 -1.50 -8.91
C SER A 343 19.96 -1.21 -7.85
N VAL A 344 19.66 -0.31 -6.92
CA VAL A 344 20.57 0.10 -5.84
C VAL A 344 20.03 -0.45 -4.52
N GLU A 345 20.90 -1.04 -3.71
CA GLU A 345 20.49 -1.55 -2.39
C GLU A 345 20.18 -0.40 -1.40
N PRO A 346 19.35 -0.61 -0.36
CA PRO A 346 18.86 0.47 0.52
C PRO A 346 19.95 1.33 1.18
N GLY A 347 21.09 0.75 1.53
CA GLY A 347 22.28 1.46 2.05
C GLY A 347 23.04 2.28 1.00
N GLY A 348 22.68 2.14 -0.28
CA GLY A 348 23.20 2.92 -1.40
C GLY A 348 24.60 2.54 -1.88
N ARG A 349 25.28 1.57 -1.26
CA ARG A 349 26.67 1.21 -1.55
C ARG A 349 26.82 0.33 -2.78
N PHE A 350 25.89 -0.60 -3.00
CA PHE A 350 25.97 -1.52 -4.12
C PHE A 350 24.84 -1.27 -5.11
N ALA A 351 25.18 -1.31 -6.40
CA ALA A 351 24.21 -1.38 -7.48
C ALA A 351 24.39 -2.67 -8.27
N PHE A 352 23.27 -3.24 -8.70
CA PHE A 352 23.18 -4.49 -9.45
C PHE A 352 22.63 -4.20 -10.83
N LEU A 353 23.30 -4.71 -11.86
CA LEU A 353 22.97 -4.47 -13.26
C LEU A 353 22.60 -5.80 -13.91
N ALA A 354 21.31 -6.06 -14.09
CA ALA A 354 20.84 -7.32 -14.66
C ALA A 354 20.85 -7.26 -16.19
N SER A 355 21.58 -8.20 -16.79
CA SER A 355 21.63 -8.39 -18.23
C SER A 355 21.08 -9.76 -18.65
N PRO A 356 19.78 -9.83 -19.00
CA PRO A 356 19.16 -11.10 -19.40
C PRO A 356 19.69 -11.66 -20.72
N SER A 357 20.20 -10.82 -21.64
CA SER A 357 20.68 -11.29 -22.94
C SER A 357 21.97 -12.10 -22.88
N VAL A 358 22.78 -11.90 -21.84
CA VAL A 358 24.03 -12.64 -21.60
C VAL A 358 23.96 -13.51 -20.34
N GLY A 359 22.90 -13.41 -19.54
CA GLY A 359 22.74 -14.18 -18.31
C GLY A 359 23.72 -13.77 -17.22
N GLU A 360 23.91 -12.46 -17.03
CA GLU A 360 24.85 -11.93 -16.04
C GLU A 360 24.21 -10.83 -15.20
N VAL A 361 24.69 -10.70 -13.96
CA VAL A 361 24.43 -9.52 -13.11
C VAL A 361 25.77 -8.93 -12.69
N ALA A 362 26.06 -7.71 -13.13
CA ALA A 362 27.26 -6.98 -12.69
C ALA A 362 26.99 -6.24 -11.38
N ILE A 363 28.01 -6.13 -10.54
CA ILE A 363 27.97 -5.51 -9.21
C ILE A 363 28.89 -4.30 -9.22
N LEU A 364 28.30 -3.13 -8.98
CA LEU A 364 28.98 -1.84 -8.88
C LEU A 364 29.05 -1.41 -7.41
N ASP A 365 30.23 -1.09 -6.92
CA ASP A 365 30.36 -0.27 -5.70
C ASP A 365 30.19 1.19 -6.10
N THR A 366 29.11 1.82 -5.66
CA THR A 366 28.72 3.19 -6.03
C THR A 366 29.63 4.23 -5.40
N SER A 367 30.30 3.90 -4.28
CA SER A 367 31.18 4.80 -3.55
C SER A 367 32.52 4.97 -4.27
N SER A 368 33.15 3.86 -4.68
CA SER A 368 34.35 3.86 -5.52
C SER A 368 34.01 4.11 -7.00
N LYS A 369 32.75 3.88 -7.38
CA LYS A 369 32.23 3.93 -8.76
C LYS A 369 32.93 2.89 -9.64
N GLU A 370 33.21 1.71 -9.10
CA GLU A 370 33.91 0.62 -9.79
C GLU A 370 33.11 -0.67 -9.76
N LEU A 371 33.17 -1.43 -10.85
CA LEU A 371 32.67 -2.79 -10.85
C LEU A 371 33.54 -3.67 -9.96
N ILE A 372 32.92 -4.33 -8.99
CA ILE A 372 33.60 -5.17 -8.01
C ILE A 372 33.39 -6.66 -8.26
N GLY A 373 32.49 -7.02 -9.17
CA GLY A 373 32.27 -8.39 -9.58
C GLY A 373 31.14 -8.54 -10.59
N THR A 374 31.06 -9.74 -11.16
CA THR A 374 29.94 -10.18 -12.00
C THR A 374 29.57 -11.57 -11.56
N ILE A 375 28.28 -11.86 -11.53
CA ILE A 375 27.77 -13.21 -11.34
C ILE A 375 27.16 -13.70 -12.65
N THR A 376 27.43 -14.95 -12.98
CA THR A 376 26.76 -15.63 -14.08
C THR A 376 25.50 -16.30 -13.53
N THR A 377 24.36 -15.94 -14.07
CA THR A 377 23.09 -16.60 -13.78
C THR A 377 22.88 -17.72 -14.79
N ALA A 378 22.12 -18.75 -14.41
CA ALA A 378 21.91 -19.87 -15.31
C ALA A 378 21.04 -19.52 -16.53
N LYS A 379 20.19 -18.49 -16.42
CA LYS A 379 19.30 -18.02 -17.49
C LYS A 379 19.12 -16.48 -17.47
N ALA A 380 17.90 -15.95 -17.69
CA ALA A 380 17.60 -14.55 -18.05
C ALA A 380 17.15 -13.70 -16.83
N PRO A 381 18.09 -13.06 -16.10
CA PRO A 381 17.80 -12.20 -14.97
C PRO A 381 17.15 -10.91 -15.44
N ASP A 382 15.98 -10.58 -14.90
CA ASP A 382 15.19 -9.42 -15.35
C ASP A 382 15.06 -8.33 -14.29
N ARG A 383 15.09 -8.69 -13.01
CA ARG A 383 14.91 -7.75 -11.88
C ARG A 383 15.79 -8.10 -10.71
N VAL A 384 16.28 -7.07 -10.02
CA VAL A 384 16.93 -7.19 -8.71
C VAL A 384 16.16 -6.36 -7.68
N VAL A 385 15.73 -6.99 -6.58
CA VAL A 385 15.07 -6.32 -5.46
C VAL A 385 15.85 -6.60 -4.19
N CYS A 386 16.08 -5.60 -3.36
CA CYS A 386 16.94 -5.73 -2.18
C CYS A 386 16.16 -5.60 -0.87
N THR A 387 16.53 -6.40 0.12
CA THR A 387 16.31 -6.11 1.55
C THR A 387 17.55 -5.40 2.10
N SER A 388 17.63 -5.19 3.42
CA SER A 388 18.86 -4.69 4.06
C SER A 388 19.98 -5.74 4.10
N SER A 389 19.64 -7.02 3.99
CA SER A 389 20.59 -8.13 4.14
C SER A 389 20.97 -8.78 2.81
N PHE A 390 20.05 -8.86 1.85
CA PHE A 390 20.25 -9.58 0.59
C PHE A 390 19.76 -8.81 -0.63
N ALA A 391 20.46 -8.98 -1.75
CA ALA A 391 19.92 -8.70 -3.08
C ALA A 391 19.29 -9.96 -3.67
N TYR A 392 18.04 -9.87 -4.09
CA TYR A 392 17.24 -10.93 -4.70
C TYR A 392 17.17 -10.72 -6.20
N ILE A 393 17.71 -11.66 -6.96
CA ILE A 393 17.69 -11.64 -8.41
C ILE A 393 16.62 -12.62 -8.87
N HIS A 394 15.67 -12.10 -9.62
CA HIS A 394 14.64 -12.87 -10.29
C HIS A 394 15.17 -13.40 -11.62
N ASP A 395 14.84 -14.65 -11.95
CA ASP A 395 15.18 -15.29 -13.22
C ASP A 395 13.88 -15.79 -13.88
N THR A 396 13.52 -15.16 -15.00
CA THR A 396 12.24 -15.39 -15.70
C THR A 396 12.11 -16.79 -16.29
N GLU A 397 13.22 -17.49 -16.49
CA GLU A 397 13.21 -18.79 -17.12
C GLU A 397 13.40 -19.96 -16.13
N ARG A 398 13.53 -19.67 -14.83
CA ARG A 398 13.55 -20.69 -13.78
C ARG A 398 12.48 -20.43 -12.72
N ALA A 399 12.31 -21.41 -11.85
CA ALA A 399 11.48 -21.28 -10.66
C ALA A 399 12.33 -20.88 -9.42
N ASN A 400 13.50 -20.30 -9.65
CA ASN A 400 14.51 -20.05 -8.63
C ASN A 400 14.70 -18.54 -8.42
N ILE A 401 15.15 -18.17 -7.24
CA ILE A 401 15.74 -16.85 -6.98
C ILE A 401 17.22 -17.02 -6.65
N ILE A 402 18.01 -16.00 -6.96
CA ILE A 402 19.42 -15.94 -6.59
C ILE A 402 19.59 -14.85 -5.53
N LEU A 403 20.26 -15.18 -4.44
CA LEU A 403 20.55 -14.28 -3.32
C LEU A 403 22.02 -13.91 -3.30
N ILE A 404 22.30 -12.62 -3.08
CA ILE A 404 23.64 -12.12 -2.74
C ILE A 404 23.60 -11.54 -1.33
N ASP A 405 24.47 -12.03 -0.45
CA ASP A 405 24.62 -11.51 0.92
C ASP A 405 25.33 -10.15 0.90
N LEU A 406 24.59 -9.09 1.24
CA LEU A 406 25.09 -7.70 1.23
C LEU A 406 26.11 -7.44 2.35
N ASN A 407 25.96 -8.10 3.50
CA ASN A 407 26.86 -7.94 4.65
C ASN A 407 28.23 -8.60 4.40
N ARG A 408 28.25 -9.73 3.70
CA ARG A 408 29.50 -10.38 3.25
C ARG A 408 30.11 -9.62 2.09
N LEU A 409 29.29 -9.16 1.14
CA LEU A 409 29.74 -8.33 0.03
C LEU A 409 30.40 -7.03 0.53
N ALA A 410 29.83 -6.39 1.56
CA ALA A 410 30.40 -5.22 2.23
C ALA A 410 31.82 -5.44 2.79
N ARG A 411 32.15 -6.69 3.13
CA ARG A 411 33.47 -7.13 3.62
C ARG A 411 34.38 -7.67 2.51
N GLY A 412 33.98 -7.52 1.25
CA GLY A 412 34.73 -7.96 0.07
C GLY A 412 34.54 -9.45 -0.27
N GLU A 413 33.52 -10.10 0.29
CA GLU A 413 33.25 -11.52 0.07
C GLU A 413 31.94 -11.71 -0.70
N LEU A 414 32.04 -12.12 -1.97
CA LEU A 414 30.88 -12.39 -2.81
C LEU A 414 30.33 -13.79 -2.51
N VAL A 415 29.12 -13.84 -1.94
CA VAL A 415 28.44 -15.09 -1.58
C VAL A 415 27.10 -15.13 -2.28
N VAL A 416 26.95 -16.14 -3.14
CA VAL A 416 25.78 -16.33 -4.00
C VAL A 416 25.09 -17.62 -3.60
N THR A 417 23.78 -17.55 -3.36
CA THR A 417 22.94 -18.71 -3.04
C THR A 417 21.78 -18.79 -4.03
N GLU A 418 21.60 -19.94 -4.70
CA GLU A 418 20.43 -20.19 -5.55
C GLU A 418 19.39 -21.00 -4.77
N LEU A 419 18.14 -20.56 -4.76
CA LEU A 419 17.04 -21.18 -4.03
C LEU A 419 15.87 -21.50 -4.96
N GLY A 420 15.37 -22.73 -4.88
CA GLY A 420 14.14 -23.14 -5.55
C GLY A 420 12.92 -22.61 -4.80
N ILE A 421 12.13 -21.75 -5.44
CA ILE A 421 10.94 -21.16 -4.85
C ILE A 421 9.65 -21.68 -5.49
N GLY A 422 9.66 -21.98 -6.79
CA GLY A 422 8.52 -22.54 -7.51
C GLY A 422 8.72 -23.96 -8.02
N ARG A 423 7.64 -24.53 -8.54
CA ARG A 423 7.63 -25.86 -9.16
C ARG A 423 7.84 -25.78 -10.66
N GLN A 424 7.30 -24.73 -11.29
CA GLN A 424 7.34 -24.54 -12.74
C GLN A 424 8.14 -23.30 -13.14
N SER A 425 8.81 -23.43 -14.29
CA SER A 425 9.51 -22.32 -14.96
C SER A 425 8.50 -21.33 -15.55
N MET A 426 8.83 -20.04 -15.52
CA MET A 426 7.99 -18.96 -16.03
C MET A 426 8.25 -18.60 -17.50
N ALA A 427 9.11 -19.36 -18.20
CA ALA A 427 9.55 -19.06 -19.57
C ALA A 427 8.39 -18.92 -20.58
N GLU A 428 7.31 -19.69 -20.40
CA GLU A 428 6.16 -19.70 -21.32
C GLU A 428 5.14 -18.58 -21.04
N VAL A 429 5.24 -17.88 -19.90
CA VAL A 429 4.27 -16.88 -19.44
C VAL A 429 4.80 -15.44 -19.60
N ALA A 430 6.09 -15.27 -19.89
CA ALA A 430 6.81 -13.99 -19.92
C ALA A 430 6.59 -13.11 -21.17
N ALA A 431 5.44 -13.22 -21.85
CA ALA A 431 5.19 -12.51 -23.10
C ALA A 431 4.23 -11.32 -22.90
N GLY A 432 4.72 -10.20 -22.37
CA GLY A 432 3.96 -8.96 -22.29
C GLY A 432 4.84 -7.72 -22.18
N ARG A 433 4.30 -6.54 -22.51
CA ARG A 433 4.95 -5.21 -22.39
C ARG A 433 5.13 -4.76 -20.93
N GLN A 434 5.17 -5.70 -19.98
CA GLN A 434 5.03 -5.40 -18.57
C GLN A 434 6.37 -5.17 -17.90
N ILE A 435 6.37 -4.24 -16.94
CA ILE A 435 7.56 -3.73 -16.27
C ILE A 435 7.46 -3.87 -14.75
N THR A 436 6.36 -4.42 -14.24
CA THR A 436 6.14 -4.68 -12.82
C THR A 436 7.05 -5.78 -12.29
N SER A 437 7.36 -5.72 -10.99
CA SER A 437 8.14 -6.75 -10.30
C SER A 437 7.24 -7.86 -9.77
N LEU A 438 7.69 -9.11 -9.88
CA LEU A 438 7.11 -10.26 -9.16
C LEU A 438 7.74 -10.45 -7.77
N LEU A 439 8.75 -9.66 -7.43
CA LEU A 439 9.37 -9.61 -6.12
C LEU A 439 8.85 -8.40 -5.34
N ALA A 440 8.45 -8.61 -4.10
CA ALA A 440 8.08 -7.54 -3.18
C ALA A 440 8.64 -7.82 -1.77
N PRO A 441 9.47 -6.93 -1.20
CA PRO A 441 9.96 -7.09 0.17
C PRO A 441 8.79 -7.11 1.14
N ALA A 442 8.88 -7.98 2.14
CA ALA A 442 7.88 -8.03 3.19
C ALA A 442 8.20 -6.98 4.30
N PRO A 443 7.20 -6.50 5.04
CA PRO A 443 7.36 -5.49 6.09
C PRO A 443 8.36 -5.82 7.18
N GLU A 444 8.55 -7.11 7.44
CA GLU A 444 9.45 -7.62 8.46
C GLU A 444 10.92 -7.32 8.14
N GLY A 445 11.23 -6.94 6.88
CA GLY A 445 12.56 -6.50 6.45
C GLY A 445 13.56 -7.63 6.17
N ASN A 446 13.24 -8.87 6.56
CA ASN A 446 14.07 -10.07 6.39
C ASN A 446 13.38 -11.16 5.54
N SER A 447 12.43 -10.76 4.69
CA SER A 447 11.65 -11.69 3.89
C SER A 447 11.15 -11.06 2.60
N MET A 448 10.77 -11.92 1.66
CA MET A 448 10.42 -11.57 0.29
C MET A 448 9.20 -12.36 -0.16
N PHE A 449 8.23 -11.68 -0.76
CA PHE A 449 7.17 -12.29 -1.55
C PHE A 449 7.65 -12.48 -2.99
N VAL A 450 7.48 -13.68 -3.52
CA VAL A 450 7.95 -14.07 -4.85
C VAL A 450 6.79 -14.65 -5.64
N GLY A 451 6.27 -13.89 -6.60
CA GLY A 451 5.28 -14.37 -7.54
C GLY A 451 5.86 -15.39 -8.50
N ASN A 452 5.17 -16.50 -8.72
CA ASN A 452 5.45 -17.43 -9.80
C ASN A 452 4.23 -17.52 -10.71
N SER A 453 4.38 -16.97 -11.93
CA SER A 453 3.30 -16.87 -12.91
C SER A 453 2.85 -18.23 -13.44
N ALA A 454 3.76 -19.19 -13.58
CA ALA A 454 3.45 -20.54 -14.04
C ALA A 454 2.69 -21.35 -12.98
N ASP A 455 3.13 -21.28 -11.72
CA ASP A 455 2.49 -21.94 -10.59
C ASP A 455 1.17 -21.28 -10.19
N LYS A 456 0.96 -20.00 -10.55
CA LYS A 456 -0.18 -19.17 -10.11
C LYS A 456 -0.21 -19.05 -8.58
N LEU A 457 0.95 -18.78 -7.99
CA LEU A 457 1.16 -18.66 -6.55
C LEU A 457 2.09 -17.49 -6.23
N ILE A 458 1.95 -16.96 -5.02
CA ILE A 458 2.95 -16.08 -4.42
C ILE A 458 3.63 -16.86 -3.30
N TYR A 459 4.94 -17.04 -3.35
CA TYR A 459 5.71 -17.71 -2.31
C TYR A 459 6.20 -16.70 -1.27
N TYR A 460 6.21 -17.12 0.00
CA TYR A 460 6.81 -16.37 1.10
C TYR A 460 8.17 -16.95 1.43
N TYR A 461 9.23 -16.18 1.26
CA TYR A 461 10.58 -16.58 1.61
C TYR A 461 11.11 -15.75 2.78
N VAL A 462 11.64 -16.42 3.79
CA VAL A 462 12.31 -15.78 4.94
C VAL A 462 13.80 -16.07 4.86
N GLU A 463 14.61 -15.03 5.04
CA GLU A 463 16.07 -15.13 4.99
C GLU A 463 16.62 -16.19 5.95
N GLY A 464 17.62 -16.95 5.48
CA GLY A 464 18.23 -18.05 6.22
C GLY A 464 17.53 -19.42 6.03
N MET A 465 16.33 -19.45 5.44
CA MET A 465 15.69 -20.70 5.06
C MET A 465 16.22 -21.21 3.72
N MET A 466 16.24 -22.54 3.53
CA MET A 466 16.63 -23.18 2.26
C MET A 466 15.45 -23.41 1.30
N ALA A 467 14.24 -23.03 1.72
CA ALA A 467 13.01 -23.17 0.94
C ALA A 467 12.01 -22.08 1.36
N ALA A 468 10.98 -21.86 0.55
CA ALA A 468 9.87 -20.98 0.92
C ALA A 468 9.17 -21.47 2.20
N MET A 469 8.87 -20.53 3.09
CA MET A 469 8.12 -20.76 4.34
C MET A 469 6.65 -21.07 4.10
N GLY A 470 6.11 -20.58 2.98
CA GLY A 470 4.71 -20.78 2.61
C GLY A 470 4.41 -20.28 1.22
N ASN A 471 3.14 -20.40 0.83
CA ASN A 471 2.61 -19.84 -0.41
C ASN A 471 1.20 -19.30 -0.20
N PHE A 472 0.84 -18.34 -1.05
CA PHE A 472 -0.46 -17.70 -1.11
C PHE A 472 -1.11 -17.99 -2.45
N GLN A 473 -2.40 -18.35 -2.40
CA GLN A 473 -3.19 -18.62 -3.59
C GLN A 473 -3.55 -17.31 -4.30
N THR A 474 -3.32 -17.23 -5.61
CA THR A 474 -3.81 -16.13 -6.47
C THR A 474 -5.21 -16.42 -7.03
N TYR A 475 -5.92 -17.41 -6.47
CA TYR A 475 -7.25 -17.82 -6.92
C TYR A 475 -7.29 -18.22 -8.41
N LYS A 476 -6.27 -18.97 -8.85
CA LYS A 476 -6.07 -19.49 -10.22
C LYS A 476 -5.74 -18.42 -11.29
N ARG A 477 -5.42 -17.19 -10.87
CA ARG A 477 -4.98 -16.10 -11.76
C ARG A 477 -3.48 -16.10 -11.93
N ILE A 478 -2.99 -15.63 -13.06
CA ILE A 478 -1.55 -15.55 -13.30
C ILE A 478 -1.07 -14.23 -12.69
N PRO A 479 -0.23 -14.26 -11.63
CA PRO A 479 0.37 -13.05 -11.11
C PRO A 479 1.33 -12.46 -12.14
N ARG A 480 1.23 -11.15 -12.31
CA ARG A 480 2.01 -10.32 -13.23
C ARG A 480 2.81 -9.24 -12.50
N GLY A 481 2.37 -8.88 -11.30
CA GLY A 481 3.11 -8.01 -10.39
C GLY A 481 2.69 -8.26 -8.95
N VAL A 482 3.60 -8.04 -8.01
CA VAL A 482 3.36 -8.12 -6.57
C VAL A 482 3.79 -6.82 -5.91
N LEU A 483 2.94 -6.26 -5.06
CA LEU A 483 3.26 -5.15 -4.16
C LEU A 483 2.75 -5.46 -2.76
N VAL A 484 3.41 -4.88 -1.77
CA VAL A 484 2.95 -4.92 -0.38
C VAL A 484 2.37 -3.55 -0.03
N LEU A 485 1.09 -3.52 0.32
CA LEU A 485 0.50 -2.40 1.02
C LEU A 485 0.76 -2.59 2.50
N ASP A 486 1.79 -1.92 3.00
CA ASP A 486 2.10 -1.97 4.41
C ASP A 486 1.30 -0.94 5.20
N ARG A 487 0.58 -1.42 6.21
CA ARG A 487 -0.12 -0.58 7.17
C ARG A 487 0.41 -0.83 8.59
N SER A 488 1.51 -1.57 8.69
CA SER A 488 2.19 -1.81 9.95
C SER A 488 2.98 -0.58 10.41
N LEU A 489 3.36 -0.58 11.68
CA LEU A 489 4.27 0.41 12.23
C LEU A 489 5.66 0.25 11.63
N ARG A 490 6.15 1.29 10.94
CA ARG A 490 7.49 1.32 10.32
C ARG A 490 8.38 2.36 10.95
N GLU A 491 9.67 2.04 11.06
CA GLU A 491 10.65 3.03 11.48
C GLU A 491 10.85 4.11 10.40
N THR A 492 10.43 5.35 10.68
CA THR A 492 10.53 6.50 9.78
C THR A 492 11.64 7.47 10.14
N GLY A 493 12.29 7.25 11.28
CA GLY A 493 13.45 8.00 11.76
C GLY A 493 14.03 7.27 12.98
N PRO A 494 15.20 7.68 13.49
CA PRO A 494 15.83 6.99 14.60
C PRO A 494 14.89 6.86 15.82
N GLY A 495 14.43 5.63 16.08
CA GLY A 495 13.50 5.30 17.16
C GLY A 495 12.09 5.85 16.98
N GLU A 496 11.73 6.31 15.79
CA GLU A 496 10.40 6.81 15.44
C GLU A 496 9.68 5.80 14.55
N TYR A 497 8.55 5.27 15.02
CA TYR A 497 7.74 4.28 14.32
C TYR A 497 6.38 4.88 13.96
N SER A 498 6.05 4.98 12.67
CA SER A 498 4.79 5.60 12.24
C SER A 498 4.00 4.77 11.22
N THR A 499 2.69 5.00 11.20
CA THR A 499 1.73 4.44 10.23
C THR A 499 0.54 5.40 10.06
N PHE A 500 -0.30 5.15 9.05
CA PHE A 500 -1.49 5.94 8.76
C PHE A 500 -2.76 5.16 9.08
N VAL A 501 -3.69 5.81 9.80
CA VAL A 501 -4.96 5.21 10.22
C VAL A 501 -6.12 6.14 9.92
N ARG A 502 -7.18 5.57 9.35
CA ARG A 502 -8.47 6.25 9.18
C ARG A 502 -9.48 5.84 10.24
N PHE A 503 -9.91 6.79 11.07
CA PHE A 503 -10.81 6.49 12.19
C PHE A 503 -12.27 6.50 11.77
N HIS A 504 -12.80 5.36 11.34
CA HIS A 504 -14.19 5.26 10.86
C HIS A 504 -15.26 5.27 11.95
N LYS A 505 -14.91 4.89 13.18
CA LYS A 505 -15.86 4.77 14.31
C LYS A 505 -15.56 5.84 15.35
N PRO A 506 -16.57 6.57 15.86
CA PRO A 506 -16.36 7.55 16.91
C PRO A 506 -16.33 6.88 18.30
N GLY A 507 -15.83 7.63 19.28
CA GLY A 507 -15.81 7.26 20.70
C GLY A 507 -14.40 7.08 21.27
N LYS A 508 -14.34 6.63 22.52
CA LYS A 508 -13.09 6.33 23.23
C LYS A 508 -12.46 5.05 22.67
N MET A 509 -11.17 5.11 22.37
CA MET A 509 -10.37 3.99 21.88
C MET A 509 -9.22 3.72 22.84
N ASP A 510 -8.94 2.44 23.05
CA ASP A 510 -7.79 1.92 23.74
C ASP A 510 -6.73 1.50 22.72
N ILE A 511 -5.47 1.86 22.98
CA ILE A 511 -4.34 1.56 22.11
C ILE A 511 -3.31 0.74 22.91
N PRO A 512 -3.42 -0.60 22.91
CA PRO A 512 -2.36 -1.47 23.40
C PRO A 512 -1.16 -1.41 22.46
N PHE A 513 0.03 -1.28 23.04
CA PHE A 513 1.31 -1.20 22.33
C PHE A 513 2.33 -2.14 22.97
N LEU A 514 2.82 -3.12 22.22
CA LEU A 514 3.73 -4.15 22.70
C LEU A 514 5.05 -4.07 21.93
N ILE A 515 6.16 -4.00 22.65
CA ILE A 515 7.49 -4.31 22.12
C ILE A 515 7.80 -5.72 22.61
N ASP A 516 8.22 -6.63 21.72
CA ASP A 516 8.53 -8.01 22.13
C ASP A 516 9.95 -8.12 22.71
N GLN A 517 10.91 -7.32 22.21
CA GLN A 517 12.32 -7.37 22.59
C GLN A 517 12.92 -5.96 22.73
N PRO A 518 13.18 -5.45 23.96
CA PRO A 518 12.79 -6.03 25.24
C PRO A 518 11.27 -5.98 25.43
N ARG A 519 10.71 -6.96 26.15
CA ARG A 519 9.26 -7.05 26.33
C ARG A 519 8.74 -5.87 27.14
N ALA A 520 7.94 -5.00 26.52
CA ALA A 520 7.32 -3.86 27.18
C ALA A 520 5.90 -3.65 26.64
N LEU A 521 4.92 -3.53 27.53
CA LEU A 521 3.51 -3.34 27.19
C LEU A 521 3.02 -1.98 27.70
N ALA A 522 2.70 -1.07 26.79
CA ALA A 522 2.13 0.24 27.09
C ALA A 522 0.67 0.34 26.65
N HIS A 523 -0.06 1.27 27.27
CA HIS A 523 -1.44 1.58 26.93
C HIS A 523 -1.66 3.08 26.81
N PHE A 524 -2.33 3.46 25.72
CA PHE A 524 -2.69 4.83 25.40
C PHE A 524 -4.20 4.93 25.13
N GLU A 525 -4.75 6.13 25.26
CA GLU A 525 -6.19 6.37 25.15
C GLU A 525 -6.50 7.55 24.25
N ILE A 526 -7.42 7.41 23.29
CA ILE A 526 -7.82 8.54 22.45
C ILE A 526 -9.34 8.65 22.37
N GLU A 527 -9.82 9.81 21.96
CA GLU A 527 -11.24 10.03 21.68
C GLU A 527 -11.42 10.51 20.24
N VAL A 528 -12.17 9.73 19.46
CA VAL A 528 -12.56 10.09 18.10
C VAL A 528 -13.89 10.84 18.16
N ILE A 529 -13.87 12.12 17.81
CA ILE A 529 -15.05 12.98 17.78
C ILE A 529 -15.91 12.59 16.59
N ARG A 530 -17.19 12.37 16.84
CA ARG A 530 -18.16 12.06 15.78
C ARG A 530 -18.35 13.26 14.85
N ASP A 531 -18.23 13.01 13.55
CA ASP A 531 -18.69 13.95 12.54
C ASP A 531 -20.22 13.91 12.45
N LYS A 532 -20.86 15.08 12.65
CA LYS A 532 -22.32 15.23 12.62
C LYS A 532 -22.89 15.18 11.21
N THR A 533 -22.05 15.41 10.18
CA THR A 533 -22.44 15.33 8.77
C THR A 533 -22.64 13.88 8.32
N ILE A 534 -21.91 12.94 8.95
CA ILE A 534 -22.11 11.51 8.75
C ILE A 534 -23.45 11.12 9.41
N PRO A 535 -24.45 10.65 8.64
CA PRO A 535 -25.73 10.25 9.18
C PRO A 535 -25.51 9.22 10.29
N LEU A 536 -26.24 9.36 11.41
CA LEU A 536 -26.42 8.20 12.29
C LEU A 536 -27.04 7.14 11.41
N VAL A 537 -26.29 6.09 11.08
CA VAL A 537 -26.92 4.82 10.69
C VAL A 537 -27.82 4.52 11.86
N ALA A 538 -29.13 4.71 11.65
CA ALA A 538 -30.14 4.53 12.68
C ALA A 538 -29.84 3.20 13.35
N THR A 539 -29.76 3.18 14.68
CA THR A 539 -29.49 1.96 15.45
C THR A 539 -30.37 0.88 14.88
N VAL A 540 -29.76 -0.03 14.13
CA VAL A 540 -30.51 -0.92 13.29
C VAL A 540 -31.14 -1.92 14.24
N VAL A 541 -32.44 -1.76 14.50
CA VAL A 541 -33.14 -2.68 15.40
C VAL A 541 -33.13 -4.03 14.69
N PRO A 542 -32.46 -5.06 15.26
CA PRO A 542 -32.35 -6.35 14.62
C PRO A 542 -33.74 -6.91 14.37
N VAL A 543 -33.91 -7.66 13.29
CA VAL A 543 -35.17 -8.35 13.00
C VAL A 543 -35.07 -9.83 13.38
N SER A 544 -36.16 -10.39 13.87
CA SER A 544 -36.36 -11.83 14.00
C SER A 544 -37.03 -12.34 12.73
N VAL A 545 -36.51 -13.44 12.20
CA VAL A 545 -37.05 -14.09 10.99
C VAL A 545 -37.62 -15.44 11.38
N GLU A 546 -38.83 -15.73 10.91
CA GLU A 546 -39.47 -17.02 11.06
C GLU A 546 -39.90 -17.53 9.68
N PHE A 547 -39.48 -18.74 9.33
CA PHE A 547 -39.93 -19.40 8.12
C PHE A 547 -41.33 -19.97 8.31
N LEU A 548 -42.27 -19.57 7.47
CA LEU A 548 -43.64 -20.08 7.47
C LEU A 548 -43.69 -21.33 6.60
N PRO A 549 -43.98 -22.51 7.18
CA PRO A 549 -44.00 -23.75 6.41
C PRO A 549 -45.11 -23.70 5.34
N PRO A 550 -44.85 -24.20 4.12
CA PRO A 550 -45.84 -24.23 3.05
C PRO A 550 -47.02 -25.16 3.41
N GLU A 551 -48.22 -24.83 2.94
CA GLU A 551 -49.44 -25.63 3.17
C GLU A 551 -49.36 -27.02 2.50
N GLU A 552 -48.63 -27.13 1.39
CA GLU A 552 -48.42 -28.38 0.65
C GLU A 552 -46.97 -28.88 0.76
N LEU A 553 -46.81 -30.21 0.66
CA LEU A 553 -45.49 -30.84 0.66
C LEU A 553 -44.72 -30.48 -0.61
N ILE A 554 -43.51 -29.93 -0.43
CA ILE A 554 -42.62 -29.57 -1.54
C ILE A 554 -42.09 -30.84 -2.20
N ARG A 555 -42.25 -30.95 -3.52
CA ARG A 555 -41.75 -32.09 -4.31
C ARG A 555 -40.63 -31.70 -5.28
N ALA A 556 -39.77 -32.66 -5.60
CA ALA A 556 -38.69 -32.46 -6.58
C ALA A 556 -39.26 -32.08 -7.96
N GLY A 557 -38.64 -31.10 -8.61
CA GLY A 557 -39.03 -30.53 -9.89
C GLY A 557 -40.04 -29.38 -9.81
N GLN A 558 -40.48 -28.98 -8.61
CA GLN A 558 -41.44 -27.88 -8.44
C GLN A 558 -40.75 -26.56 -8.08
N THR A 559 -41.42 -25.47 -8.46
CA THR A 559 -41.16 -24.13 -7.92
C THR A 559 -42.34 -23.77 -7.03
N VAL A 560 -42.06 -23.43 -5.76
CA VAL A 560 -43.08 -23.16 -4.75
C VAL A 560 -42.84 -21.81 -4.08
N PRO A 561 -43.90 -21.06 -3.74
CA PRO A 561 -43.78 -19.87 -2.92
C PRO A 561 -43.33 -20.25 -1.50
N LEU A 562 -42.30 -19.59 -1.01
CA LEU A 562 -41.77 -19.72 0.34
C LEU A 562 -42.00 -18.41 1.07
N GLN A 563 -42.72 -18.46 2.19
CA GLN A 563 -43.04 -17.27 2.97
C GLN A 563 -42.18 -17.17 4.23
N ILE A 564 -41.75 -15.96 4.54
CA ILE A 564 -40.98 -15.62 5.72
C ILE A 564 -41.63 -14.45 6.43
N SER A 565 -41.80 -14.58 7.75
CA SER A 565 -42.28 -13.52 8.63
C SER A 565 -41.08 -12.79 9.22
N ILE A 566 -41.07 -11.46 9.11
CA ILE A 566 -40.04 -10.59 9.65
C ILE A 566 -40.66 -9.69 10.72
N THR A 567 -40.16 -9.82 11.94
CA THR A 567 -40.62 -9.06 13.10
C THR A 567 -39.48 -8.31 13.75
N ASP A 568 -39.80 -7.24 14.48
CA ASP A 568 -38.83 -6.53 15.30
C ASP A 568 -38.34 -7.45 16.43
N SER A 569 -37.03 -7.55 16.63
CA SER A 569 -36.47 -8.45 17.65
C SER A 569 -36.85 -8.09 19.07
N GLN A 570 -37.17 -6.82 19.35
CA GLN A 570 -37.53 -6.33 20.68
C GLN A 570 -39.04 -6.26 20.87
N THR A 571 -39.75 -5.62 19.95
CA THR A 571 -41.21 -5.39 20.11
C THR A 571 -42.04 -6.57 19.62
N LYS A 572 -41.46 -7.47 18.80
CA LYS A 572 -42.15 -8.58 18.11
C LYS A 572 -43.25 -8.12 17.15
N GLU A 573 -43.30 -6.83 16.81
CA GLU A 573 -44.23 -6.30 15.82
C GLU A 573 -43.75 -6.61 14.39
N PRO A 574 -44.67 -6.79 13.43
CA PRO A 574 -44.31 -7.06 12.04
C PRO A 574 -43.59 -5.88 11.39
N VAL A 575 -42.50 -6.15 10.67
CA VAL A 575 -41.69 -5.13 10.00
C VAL A 575 -41.98 -5.15 8.51
N ASP A 576 -42.77 -4.17 8.08
CA ASP A 576 -43.20 -4.03 6.70
C ASP A 576 -42.41 -2.95 5.93
N GLY A 577 -42.38 -3.05 4.60
CA GLY A 577 -41.72 -2.06 3.72
C GLY A 577 -40.20 -2.21 3.57
N LEU A 578 -39.66 -3.40 3.80
CA LEU A 578 -38.25 -3.71 3.50
C LEU A 578 -38.10 -4.04 2.02
N GLU A 579 -37.19 -3.37 1.32
CA GLU A 579 -36.92 -3.60 -0.11
C GLU A 579 -35.70 -4.50 -0.35
N ASP A 580 -34.95 -4.82 0.70
CA ASP A 580 -33.66 -5.51 0.63
C ASP A 580 -33.66 -6.90 1.29
N VAL A 581 -34.83 -7.52 1.43
CA VAL A 581 -34.99 -8.88 1.95
C VAL A 581 -34.48 -9.89 0.93
N GLN A 582 -33.41 -10.59 1.25
CA GLN A 582 -32.80 -11.62 0.40
C GLN A 582 -32.87 -12.98 1.07
N VAL A 583 -33.23 -14.00 0.28
CA VAL A 583 -33.27 -15.39 0.71
C VAL A 583 -32.21 -16.19 -0.04
N MET A 584 -31.39 -16.93 0.69
CA MET A 584 -30.45 -17.89 0.14
C MET A 584 -30.98 -19.31 0.33
N LEU A 585 -31.18 -20.01 -0.78
CA LEU A 585 -31.56 -21.42 -0.82
C LEU A 585 -30.40 -22.26 -1.33
N PHE A 586 -30.06 -23.33 -0.63
CA PHE A 586 -28.98 -24.23 -1.05
C PHE A 586 -29.25 -25.66 -0.57
N PRO A 587 -28.93 -26.70 -1.35
CA PRO A 587 -28.92 -28.08 -0.88
C PRO A 587 -27.86 -28.23 0.22
N LEU A 588 -28.20 -28.88 1.34
CA LEU A 588 -27.26 -29.09 2.46
C LEU A 588 -26.04 -29.94 2.07
N ASN A 589 -26.16 -30.72 0.99
CA ASN A 589 -25.11 -31.62 0.49
C ASN A 589 -24.67 -31.30 -0.95
N GLY A 590 -25.03 -30.13 -1.50
CA GLY A 590 -24.72 -29.78 -2.89
C GLY A 590 -23.85 -28.52 -3.04
N ALA A 591 -23.42 -28.25 -4.28
CA ALA A 591 -22.42 -27.21 -4.58
C ALA A 591 -23.01 -25.90 -5.15
N PHE A 592 -24.32 -25.81 -5.32
CA PHE A 592 -25.00 -24.63 -5.88
C PHE A 592 -25.80 -23.89 -4.80
N GLN A 593 -26.04 -22.59 -5.02
CA GLN A 593 -26.88 -21.77 -4.17
C GLN A 593 -27.71 -20.83 -5.03
N PHE A 594 -28.94 -20.56 -4.62
CA PHE A 594 -29.81 -19.55 -5.20
C PHE A 594 -29.89 -18.37 -4.25
N ARG A 595 -29.71 -17.16 -4.78
CA ARG A 595 -29.96 -15.91 -4.05
C ARG A 595 -31.14 -15.23 -4.71
N LEU A 596 -32.20 -15.05 -3.95
CA LEU A 596 -33.48 -14.59 -4.45
C LEU A 596 -33.90 -13.38 -3.63
N LEU A 597 -34.42 -12.35 -4.31
CA LEU A 597 -35.02 -11.20 -3.66
C LEU A 597 -36.46 -11.57 -3.27
N ALA A 598 -36.84 -11.31 -2.02
CA ALA A 598 -38.19 -11.60 -1.56
C ALA A 598 -39.12 -10.42 -1.85
N GLU A 599 -40.31 -10.72 -2.35
CA GLU A 599 -41.35 -9.73 -2.63
C GLU A 599 -42.24 -9.55 -1.39
N ARG A 600 -42.68 -8.33 -1.16
CA ARG A 600 -43.54 -8.00 -0.02
C ARG A 600 -44.97 -8.48 -0.27
N VAL A 601 -45.48 -9.32 0.63
CA VAL A 601 -46.90 -9.75 0.65
C VAL A 601 -47.72 -8.88 1.61
N GLY A 602 -47.10 -8.36 2.67
CA GLY A 602 -47.69 -7.42 3.64
C GLY A 602 -47.70 -7.97 5.07
N ASN A 603 -47.94 -7.10 6.06
CA ASN A 603 -47.90 -7.45 7.50
C ASN A 603 -46.56 -8.10 7.92
N GLY A 604 -45.44 -7.66 7.33
CA GLY A 604 -44.12 -8.21 7.61
C GLY A 604 -43.86 -9.60 6.99
N ILE A 605 -44.76 -10.08 6.12
CA ILE A 605 -44.57 -11.32 5.35
C ILE A 605 -43.95 -10.99 4.00
N TYR A 606 -42.89 -11.71 3.67
CA TYR A 606 -42.20 -11.66 2.39
C TYR A 606 -42.19 -13.04 1.75
N GLU A 607 -42.32 -13.09 0.43
CA GLU A 607 -42.42 -14.32 -0.34
C GLU A 607 -41.33 -14.42 -1.40
N VAL A 608 -40.86 -15.64 -1.63
CA VAL A 608 -39.89 -15.91 -2.69
C VAL A 608 -40.23 -17.21 -3.42
N GLN A 609 -40.01 -17.24 -4.73
CA GLN A 609 -40.25 -18.44 -5.55
C GLN A 609 -39.04 -19.38 -5.47
N GLY A 610 -39.13 -20.41 -4.63
CA GLY A 610 -38.06 -21.40 -4.43
C GLY A 610 -38.16 -22.56 -5.41
N SER A 611 -37.12 -22.80 -6.21
CA SER A 611 -37.04 -23.94 -7.13
C SER A 611 -36.28 -25.13 -6.50
N PHE A 612 -36.89 -26.31 -6.54
CA PHE A 612 -36.38 -27.52 -5.90
C PHE A 612 -36.15 -28.63 -6.94
N PRO A 613 -35.01 -28.65 -7.66
CA PRO A 613 -34.81 -29.56 -8.79
C PRO A 613 -34.65 -31.03 -8.39
N GLU A 614 -34.18 -31.30 -7.17
CA GLU A 614 -33.80 -32.65 -6.71
C GLU A 614 -34.42 -32.97 -5.35
N GLN A 615 -34.57 -34.26 -5.06
CA GLN A 615 -35.04 -34.77 -3.77
C GLN A 615 -33.92 -34.69 -2.71
N LEU A 616 -33.62 -33.48 -2.24
CA LEU A 616 -32.60 -33.20 -1.23
C LEU A 616 -33.21 -32.44 -0.04
N ARG A 617 -32.42 -32.30 1.03
CA ARG A 617 -32.70 -31.31 2.08
C ARG A 617 -32.07 -29.98 1.69
N PHE A 618 -32.84 -28.92 1.78
CA PHE A 618 -32.39 -27.56 1.49
C PHE A 618 -32.25 -26.75 2.78
N GLY A 619 -31.20 -25.94 2.86
CA GLY A 619 -31.06 -24.87 3.82
C GLY A 619 -31.64 -23.58 3.26
N LEU A 620 -32.30 -22.81 4.14
CA LEU A 620 -32.79 -21.46 3.89
C LEU A 620 -32.17 -20.51 4.91
N LEU A 621 -31.53 -19.45 4.41
CA LEU A 621 -31.02 -18.33 5.21
C LEU A 621 -31.61 -17.01 4.68
N VAL A 622 -31.80 -16.04 5.57
CA VAL A 622 -32.37 -14.73 5.22
C VAL A 622 -31.40 -13.62 5.59
N GLN A 623 -31.26 -12.63 4.71
CA GLN A 623 -30.48 -11.42 4.92
C GLN A 623 -31.40 -10.21 4.75
N VAL A 624 -31.30 -9.27 5.68
CA VAL A 624 -31.95 -7.96 5.64
C VAL A 624 -30.90 -6.91 6.01
N PRO A 625 -30.09 -6.44 5.02
CA PRO A 625 -28.97 -5.54 5.26
C PRO A 625 -29.36 -4.26 6.01
N SER A 626 -30.49 -3.65 5.63
CA SER A 626 -31.09 -2.45 6.23
C SER A 626 -31.44 -2.65 7.70
N ARG A 627 -31.66 -3.91 8.10
CA ARG A 627 -31.97 -4.34 9.47
C ARG A 627 -30.82 -5.11 10.15
N GLY A 628 -29.61 -5.06 9.58
CA GLY A 628 -28.39 -5.56 10.22
C GLY A 628 -28.31 -7.09 10.31
N LEU A 629 -29.25 -7.80 9.66
CA LEU A 629 -29.27 -9.25 9.56
C LEU A 629 -28.53 -9.67 8.29
N SER A 630 -27.45 -10.43 8.44
CA SER A 630 -26.67 -11.02 7.35
C SER A 630 -26.86 -12.53 7.31
N PHE A 631 -26.47 -13.20 6.22
CA PHE A 631 -26.52 -14.65 6.17
C PHE A 631 -25.68 -15.34 7.26
N LYS A 632 -24.62 -14.69 7.77
CA LYS A 632 -23.74 -15.27 8.81
C LYS A 632 -24.39 -15.37 10.19
N ASN A 633 -25.31 -14.45 10.49
CA ASN A 633 -26.03 -14.38 11.76
C ASN A 633 -27.53 -14.72 11.61
N SER A 634 -27.94 -15.20 10.44
CA SER A 634 -29.28 -15.75 10.20
C SER A 634 -29.43 -17.13 10.81
N GLN A 635 -30.63 -17.43 11.30
CA GLN A 635 -31.01 -18.80 11.65
C GLN A 635 -31.13 -19.64 10.38
N LEU A 636 -30.58 -20.86 10.41
CA LEU A 636 -30.71 -21.83 9.33
C LEU A 636 -32.03 -22.59 9.47
N HIS A 637 -32.92 -22.45 8.48
CA HIS A 637 -34.13 -23.26 8.37
C HIS A 637 -33.88 -24.42 7.40
N GLN A 638 -34.38 -25.61 7.72
CA GLN A 638 -34.25 -26.79 6.86
C GLN A 638 -35.59 -27.12 6.22
N ILE A 639 -35.55 -27.37 4.91
CA ILE A 639 -36.70 -27.73 4.09
C ILE A 639 -36.48 -29.15 3.55
N GLY A 640 -37.46 -30.04 3.79
CA GLY A 640 -37.47 -31.38 3.22
C GLY A 640 -38.20 -31.39 1.88
N VAL A 641 -37.57 -31.95 0.85
CA VAL A 641 -38.18 -32.15 -0.48
C VAL A 641 -38.55 -33.62 -0.67
N HIS A 642 -39.80 -33.87 -1.06
CA HIS A 642 -40.36 -35.20 -1.30
C HIS A 642 -40.19 -35.66 -2.77
N PRO A 643 -40.29 -36.97 -3.05
CA PRO A 643 -40.28 -37.47 -4.43
C PRO A 643 -41.38 -36.85 -5.29
N ALA A 644 -41.09 -36.67 -6.58
CA ALA A 644 -42.09 -36.30 -7.58
C ALA A 644 -43.24 -37.33 -7.64
N GLU A 645 -44.45 -36.90 -7.95
CA GLU A 645 -45.57 -37.83 -8.14
C GLU A 645 -45.32 -38.75 -9.34
N ALA A 646 -45.54 -40.05 -9.14
CA ALA A 646 -45.47 -41.00 -10.24
C ALA A 646 -46.55 -40.63 -11.27
N LYS A 647 -46.13 -40.30 -12.51
CA LYS A 647 -47.05 -40.19 -13.63
C LYS A 647 -47.79 -41.53 -13.78
N LYS A 648 -49.09 -41.53 -13.50
CA LYS A 648 -49.97 -42.65 -13.84
C LYS A 648 -50.28 -42.69 -15.32
#